data_AF-E1QDN5-F1
#
_entry.id   AF-E1QDN5-F1
#
_cell.length_a   1.000
_cell.length_b   1.000
_cell.length_c   1.000
_cell.angle_alpha   90.00
_cell.angle_beta   90.00
_cell.angle_gamma   90.00
#
_symmetry.space_group_name_H-M   'P 1'
#
loop_
_entity.id
_entity.type
_entity.pdbx_description
1 polymer ?
#
loop_
_entity_poly.entity_id
_entity_poly.type
_entity_poly.pdbx_seq_one_letter_code
_entity_poly.pdbx_strand_id
1 'polypeptide(L)'
;MNGHVACKPQGEAAVMAYPPRTPDLPARLHALATGLAELAPPGLIETSLGLASLQLCFDPQTTDHQAMARAIEQAWATASVAPPPPGRLLDVPVVYGGEHGPDLAFVAQRAGLSPTQFIARHCARPLPCRCLGFTPGFPYLEGLDPDLACPRLDSPRPDLPPGAVGLGGDQTGLYPLGGPGGWRIIGRTPLLFYHPRRDPPCLVAPGDMIRFRPVADSHFPAPPAARNRWSQDGLAALSVLRSGGLCLVQDAGRFGRSRLGLPQSGALDQQALAVANALVGNATTDAALELTLLGPRFKVVRPLLAAVCGAGPSPRLDGQPLAMWRAHLLLPDQELSFGPPKGGARAVLALSGGVAVEPELGSRAAYPLGRIGAPLAVGEVVRVGPGGWQGQGGALPPELVPAAADGAITLRAVAGPNEEMFPATALAVLAQSEFTLDERADRRGARLRGPAINARPESAGAAKSERRPPRRGADHPRRPGAGAAARTNHGRVSENRHDHRPRPGSAGPGPARRAPALPADRTRRGRGRHPSTFASNPRNDRGPASMKPGETIPLGGPVSFLVGENSGRFPRGHGLIIQSRGSVAIIDTGAGQDVLAPWAAQVDLVLNSHSHADHAAGNWLFADRQILVPRNSFADSGDMRRLSLRYMKTDRQAAGWRKLAREEVGMRPQRPSGFFRPNEEIAIGGVRVIALDAPGHTADHTCFYLPEQGLVWSGDIDLSGFGPWYANPESDIDQFRRAVRMLIELDPKIIAPAHNPPLGQNVRQRLSAYLAVIDRRQEALVELLRQPKTWPMIVDAALIYGQAAIAQPLFRYFESQMIGKHLDELLAQGAVVCQEGLFSAV
;
A
#
# COMPACT_ATOMS: atom_id res chain seq x y z
N MET A 1 -9.03 50.70 2.39
CA MET A 1 -7.58 50.49 2.25
C MET A 1 -7.32 48.99 2.29
N ASN A 2 -6.62 48.43 1.32
CA ASN A 2 -6.37 46.98 1.25
C ASN A 2 -5.26 46.62 2.25
N GLY A 3 -5.61 45.96 3.36
CA GLY A 3 -4.63 45.54 4.37
C GLY A 3 -3.60 44.55 3.82
N HIS A 4 -2.41 44.51 4.42
CA HIS A 4 -1.25 43.72 3.99
C HIS A 4 -1.54 42.20 3.88
N VAL A 5 -1.02 41.54 2.83
CA VAL A 5 -1.11 40.09 2.64
C VAL A 5 0.16 39.42 3.16
N ALA A 6 0.03 38.58 4.18
CA ALA A 6 1.18 37.83 4.69
C ALA A 6 1.58 36.73 3.70
N CYS A 7 2.75 36.86 3.08
CA CYS A 7 3.33 35.86 2.18
C CYS A 7 4.33 34.99 2.95
N LYS A 8 4.17 33.66 2.88
CA LYS A 8 5.06 32.70 3.57
C LYS A 8 5.57 31.62 2.62
N PRO A 9 6.85 31.24 2.66
CA PRO A 9 7.37 30.12 1.87
C PRO A 9 6.63 28.80 2.16
N GLN A 10 6.55 27.94 1.14
CA GLN A 10 6.08 26.57 1.28
C GLN A 10 6.99 25.67 0.43
N GLY A 11 8.11 25.26 1.04
CA GLY A 11 9.22 24.63 0.31
C GLY A 11 9.93 25.62 -0.61
N GLU A 12 10.75 25.11 -1.53
CA GLU A 12 11.55 25.96 -2.43
C GLU A 12 10.81 26.50 -3.65
N ALA A 13 9.63 25.95 -3.99
CA ALA A 13 8.93 26.19 -5.26
C ALA A 13 7.48 26.72 -5.09
N ALA A 14 7.11 27.18 -3.89
CA ALA A 14 5.78 27.75 -3.65
C ALA A 14 5.76 28.83 -2.55
N VAL A 15 4.79 29.72 -2.65
CA VAL A 15 4.42 30.74 -1.64
C VAL A 15 2.94 30.58 -1.28
N MET A 16 2.65 30.67 0.01
CA MET A 16 1.31 30.78 0.57
C MET A 16 1.00 32.23 0.91
N ALA A 17 -0.01 32.80 0.27
CA ALA A 17 -0.58 34.11 0.58
C ALA A 17 -1.71 33.95 1.61
N TYR A 18 -1.66 34.75 2.68
CA TYR A 18 -2.67 34.83 3.73
C TYR A 18 -3.19 36.28 3.81
N PRO A 19 -4.26 36.61 3.07
CA PRO A 19 -4.85 37.94 3.15
C PRO A 19 -5.61 38.17 4.47
N PRO A 20 -5.85 39.43 4.86
CA PRO A 20 -6.66 39.77 6.03
C PRO A 20 -8.05 39.12 5.99
N ARG A 21 -8.55 38.67 7.14
CA ARG A 21 -9.89 38.10 7.23
C ARG A 21 -10.96 39.20 7.20
N THR A 22 -11.67 39.26 6.09
CA THR A 22 -12.80 40.16 5.83
C THR A 22 -14.01 39.36 5.35
N PRO A 23 -15.27 39.85 5.48
CA PRO A 23 -16.46 39.12 5.02
C PRO A 23 -16.45 38.81 3.51
N ASP A 24 -15.78 39.64 2.72
CA ASP A 24 -15.59 39.50 1.28
C ASP A 24 -14.35 38.66 0.89
N LEU A 25 -13.60 38.11 1.86
CA LEU A 25 -12.36 37.38 1.62
C LEU A 25 -12.46 36.31 0.51
N PRO A 26 -13.54 35.51 0.39
CA PRO A 26 -13.66 34.57 -0.73
C PRO A 26 -13.64 35.27 -2.09
N ALA A 27 -14.41 36.35 -2.27
CA ALA A 27 -14.43 37.13 -3.51
C ALA A 27 -13.06 37.79 -3.78
N ARG A 28 -12.41 38.31 -2.74
CA ARG A 28 -11.08 38.93 -2.87
C ARG A 28 -9.96 37.92 -3.17
N LEU A 29 -10.04 36.68 -2.67
CA LEU A 29 -9.16 35.58 -3.04
C LEU A 29 -9.33 35.20 -4.51
N HIS A 30 -10.58 35.15 -5.00
CA HIS A 30 -10.86 34.97 -6.43
C HIS A 30 -10.28 36.10 -7.28
N ALA A 31 -10.54 37.36 -6.92
CA ALA A 31 -9.99 38.53 -7.62
C ALA A 31 -8.44 38.53 -7.64
N LEU A 32 -7.79 38.18 -6.52
CA LEU A 32 -6.34 38.02 -6.43
C LEU A 32 -5.82 36.91 -7.37
N ALA A 33 -6.51 35.77 -7.43
CA ALA A 33 -6.13 34.67 -8.31
C ALA A 33 -6.28 35.03 -9.80
N THR A 34 -7.30 35.81 -10.15
CA THR A 34 -7.50 36.37 -11.51
C THR A 34 -6.41 37.40 -11.84
N GLY A 35 -6.18 38.39 -10.97
CA GLY A 35 -5.16 39.43 -11.19
C GLY A 35 -3.74 38.86 -11.29
N LEU A 36 -3.42 37.78 -10.57
CA LEU A 36 -2.15 37.06 -10.74
C LEU A 36 -2.05 36.28 -12.06
N ALA A 37 -3.17 35.80 -12.59
CA ALA A 37 -3.20 35.15 -13.91
C ALA A 37 -3.07 36.17 -15.04
N GLU A 38 -3.65 37.37 -14.89
CA GLU A 38 -3.53 38.49 -15.82
C GLU A 38 -2.12 39.12 -15.79
N LEU A 39 -1.53 39.28 -14.59
CA LEU A 39 -0.16 39.77 -14.40
C LEU A 39 0.89 38.79 -14.94
N ALA A 40 0.57 37.50 -14.99
CA ALA A 40 1.41 36.41 -15.47
C ALA A 40 2.90 36.50 -15.03
N PRO A 41 3.21 36.64 -13.72
CA PRO A 41 4.56 36.92 -13.26
C PRO A 41 5.53 35.79 -13.68
N PRO A 42 6.75 36.14 -14.16
CA PRO A 42 7.71 35.15 -14.68
C PRO A 42 7.96 33.98 -13.74
N GLY A 43 7.90 32.78 -14.29
CA GLY A 43 8.11 31.52 -13.56
C GLY A 43 6.88 30.99 -12.80
N LEU A 44 5.75 31.70 -12.75
CA LEU A 44 4.51 31.17 -12.16
C LEU A 44 3.98 29.98 -12.97
N ILE A 45 3.85 28.83 -12.30
CA ILE A 45 3.33 27.58 -12.88
C ILE A 45 1.83 27.48 -12.66
N GLU A 46 1.36 27.70 -11.43
CA GLU A 46 -0.07 27.65 -11.11
C GLU A 46 -0.46 28.36 -9.82
N THR A 47 -1.71 28.83 -9.78
CA THR A 47 -2.39 29.32 -8.59
C THR A 47 -3.44 28.31 -8.10
N SER A 48 -3.65 28.24 -6.79
CA SER A 48 -4.76 27.46 -6.23
C SER A 48 -5.34 28.07 -4.96
N LEU A 49 -6.60 28.51 -5.05
CA LEU A 49 -7.43 29.01 -3.95
C LEU A 49 -7.52 28.03 -2.79
N GLY A 50 -7.49 28.51 -1.55
CA GLY A 50 -7.96 27.85 -0.33
C GLY A 50 -9.19 28.55 0.23
N LEU A 51 -9.66 28.12 1.40
CA LEU A 51 -10.79 28.77 2.07
C LEU A 51 -10.45 30.15 2.64
N ALA A 52 -9.18 30.38 2.99
CA ALA A 52 -8.71 31.63 3.61
C ALA A 52 -7.27 31.98 3.19
N SER A 53 -6.80 31.44 2.06
CA SER A 53 -5.43 31.61 1.57
C SER A 53 -5.37 31.34 0.06
N LEU A 54 -4.32 31.80 -0.60
CA LEU A 54 -4.02 31.47 -2.00
C LEU A 54 -2.62 30.87 -2.07
N GLN A 55 -2.48 29.77 -2.80
CA GLN A 55 -1.18 29.18 -3.09
C GLN A 55 -0.69 29.58 -4.49
N LEU A 56 0.57 29.99 -4.59
CA LEU A 56 1.31 30.15 -5.85
C LEU A 56 2.41 29.08 -5.91
N CYS A 57 2.56 28.44 -7.06
CA CYS A 57 3.60 27.46 -7.34
C CYS A 57 4.41 27.94 -8.55
N PHE A 58 5.73 27.89 -8.49
CA PHE A 58 6.62 28.52 -9.48
C PHE A 58 7.85 27.66 -9.76
N ASP A 59 8.57 27.96 -10.85
CA ASP A 59 9.85 27.31 -11.15
C ASP A 59 11.02 28.06 -10.47
N PRO A 60 11.66 27.47 -9.43
CA PRO A 60 12.74 28.13 -8.69
C PRO A 60 14.04 28.31 -9.49
N GLN A 61 14.12 27.81 -10.73
CA GLN A 61 15.22 28.12 -11.64
C GLN A 61 15.02 29.46 -12.38
N THR A 62 13.81 30.01 -12.35
CA THR A 62 13.43 31.22 -13.11
C THR A 62 13.02 32.40 -12.24
N THR A 63 12.64 32.16 -10.99
CA THR A 63 12.05 33.15 -10.08
C THR A 63 12.18 32.69 -8.62
N ASP A 64 11.84 33.55 -7.66
CA ASP A 64 11.98 33.27 -6.22
C ASP A 64 10.74 33.68 -5.39
N HIS A 65 10.77 33.35 -4.10
CA HIS A 65 9.69 33.68 -3.16
C HIS A 65 9.44 35.19 -3.01
N GLN A 66 10.46 36.04 -3.16
CA GLN A 66 10.33 37.49 -3.02
C GLN A 66 9.67 38.10 -4.26
N ALA A 67 10.03 37.63 -5.46
CA ALA A 67 9.38 38.02 -6.70
C ALA A 67 7.89 37.63 -6.70
N MET A 68 7.57 36.41 -6.23
CA MET A 68 6.19 35.97 -6.06
C MET A 68 5.43 36.76 -4.99
N ALA A 69 6.06 37.12 -3.87
CA ALA A 69 5.46 37.98 -2.84
C ALA A 69 5.11 39.37 -3.39
N ARG A 70 6.04 40.03 -4.12
CA ARG A 70 5.78 41.31 -4.79
C ARG A 70 4.63 41.23 -5.80
N ALA A 71 4.54 40.14 -6.56
CA ALA A 71 3.43 39.92 -7.49
C ALA A 71 2.08 39.75 -6.76
N ILE A 72 2.06 39.06 -5.61
CA ILE A 72 0.87 38.95 -4.75
C ILE A 72 0.45 40.32 -4.22
N GLU A 73 1.39 41.12 -3.72
CA GLU A 73 1.12 42.48 -3.21
C GLU A 73 0.58 43.41 -4.29
N GLN A 74 1.19 43.40 -5.49
CA GLN A 74 0.73 44.17 -6.64
C GLN A 74 -0.70 43.78 -7.06
N ALA A 75 -0.96 42.48 -7.26
CA ALA A 75 -2.29 42.00 -7.63
C ALA A 75 -3.33 42.22 -6.52
N TRP A 76 -2.93 42.23 -5.25
CA TRP A 76 -3.82 42.53 -4.13
C TRP A 76 -4.16 44.02 -4.00
N ALA A 77 -3.23 44.90 -4.35
CA ALA A 77 -3.47 46.34 -4.38
C ALA A 77 -4.52 46.70 -5.44
N THR A 78 -4.49 46.03 -6.60
CA THR A 78 -5.42 46.26 -7.73
C THR A 78 -6.66 45.37 -7.71
N ALA A 79 -6.74 44.34 -6.86
CA ALA A 79 -7.88 43.44 -6.75
C ALA A 79 -9.19 44.17 -6.39
N SER A 80 -10.01 44.46 -7.40
CA SER A 80 -11.36 45.00 -7.25
C SER A 80 -12.30 43.96 -6.66
N VAL A 81 -13.14 44.37 -5.71
CA VAL A 81 -14.13 43.52 -5.04
C VAL A 81 -15.48 43.52 -5.79
N ALA A 82 -15.45 43.65 -7.11
CA ALA A 82 -16.64 43.39 -7.92
C ALA A 82 -17.10 41.96 -7.62
N PRO A 83 -18.35 41.74 -7.14
CA PRO A 83 -18.82 40.38 -6.91
C PRO A 83 -18.77 39.65 -8.26
N PRO A 84 -18.07 38.51 -8.37
CA PRO A 84 -18.06 37.76 -9.61
C PRO A 84 -19.51 37.40 -9.97
N PRO A 85 -19.88 37.38 -11.27
CA PRO A 85 -21.19 36.91 -11.67
C PRO A 85 -21.42 35.52 -11.03
N PRO A 86 -22.60 35.27 -10.45
CA PRO A 86 -22.84 34.01 -9.74
C PRO A 86 -22.58 32.85 -10.70
N GLY A 87 -21.71 31.92 -10.29
CA GLY A 87 -21.44 30.72 -11.08
C GLY A 87 -22.71 29.89 -11.24
N ARG A 88 -22.65 28.91 -12.13
CA ARG A 88 -23.84 28.13 -12.51
C ARG A 88 -24.43 27.45 -11.28
N LEU A 89 -25.75 27.56 -11.14
CA LEU A 89 -26.50 26.78 -10.17
C LEU A 89 -26.62 25.33 -10.64
N LEU A 90 -26.15 24.40 -9.82
CA LEU A 90 -26.27 22.96 -10.03
C LEU A 90 -27.21 22.37 -8.95
N ASP A 91 -28.37 21.89 -9.37
CA ASP A 91 -29.24 21.07 -8.53
C ASP A 91 -28.71 19.63 -8.49
N VAL A 92 -28.31 19.17 -7.30
CA VAL A 92 -27.67 17.87 -7.04
C VAL A 92 -28.70 16.93 -6.43
N PRO A 93 -29.18 15.90 -7.15
CA PRO A 93 -30.05 14.89 -6.58
C PRO A 93 -29.29 14.06 -5.54
N VAL A 94 -29.90 13.80 -4.39
CA VAL A 94 -29.35 13.01 -3.29
C VAL A 94 -30.41 12.05 -2.76
N VAL A 95 -30.07 10.76 -2.68
CA VAL A 95 -30.82 9.79 -1.88
C VAL A 95 -30.33 9.92 -0.44
N TYR A 96 -31.22 10.33 0.46
CA TYR A 96 -30.89 10.61 1.87
C TYR A 96 -31.22 9.42 2.77
N GLY A 97 -30.41 9.20 3.81
CA GLY A 97 -30.66 8.16 4.81
C GLY A 97 -30.38 6.74 4.32
N GLY A 98 -30.82 5.76 5.12
CA GLY A 98 -30.58 4.33 4.86
C GLY A 98 -29.08 4.01 4.72
N GLU A 99 -28.75 3.03 3.88
CA GLU A 99 -27.37 2.64 3.57
C GLU A 99 -26.56 3.76 2.90
N HIS A 100 -27.23 4.72 2.26
CA HIS A 100 -26.61 5.83 1.55
C HIS A 100 -26.30 7.02 2.48
N GLY A 101 -26.97 7.10 3.63
CA GLY A 101 -26.85 8.17 4.62
C GLY A 101 -26.92 7.67 6.06
N PRO A 102 -26.01 6.78 6.49
CA PRO A 102 -26.10 6.10 7.79
C PRO A 102 -25.99 7.03 9.00
N ASP A 103 -25.42 8.23 8.85
CA ASP A 103 -25.37 9.22 9.93
C ASP A 103 -26.58 10.16 9.97
N LEU A 104 -27.53 10.09 9.01
CA LEU A 104 -28.64 11.06 8.90
C LEU A 104 -29.47 11.15 10.19
N ALA A 105 -29.86 10.02 10.77
CA ALA A 105 -30.65 9.99 12.00
C ALA A 105 -29.89 10.64 13.17
N PHE A 106 -28.58 10.35 13.29
CA PHE A 106 -27.72 10.91 14.33
C PHE A 106 -27.57 12.43 14.19
N VAL A 107 -27.32 12.95 12.97
CA VAL A 107 -27.14 14.41 12.78
C VAL A 107 -28.45 15.17 12.93
N ALA A 108 -29.58 14.57 12.53
CA ALA A 108 -30.91 15.14 12.73
C ALA A 108 -31.25 15.23 14.24
N GLN A 109 -31.06 14.13 14.98
CA GLN A 109 -31.25 14.10 16.43
C GLN A 109 -30.36 15.13 17.14
N ARG A 110 -29.09 15.24 16.74
CA ARG A 110 -28.15 16.23 17.31
C ARG A 110 -28.58 17.68 17.07
N ALA A 111 -29.19 17.96 15.92
CA ALA A 111 -29.73 19.27 15.57
C ALA A 111 -31.10 19.58 16.22
N GLY A 112 -31.69 18.62 16.97
CA GLY A 112 -33.05 18.75 17.50
C GLY A 112 -34.14 18.67 16.43
N LEU A 113 -33.87 18.00 15.30
CA LEU A 113 -34.74 17.92 14.13
C LEU A 113 -35.13 16.48 13.81
N SER A 114 -36.30 16.30 13.18
CA SER A 114 -36.58 15.06 12.44
C SER A 114 -35.71 14.96 11.19
N PRO A 115 -35.44 13.75 10.65
CA PRO A 115 -34.73 13.58 9.39
C PRO A 115 -35.32 14.40 8.23
N THR A 116 -36.66 14.49 8.15
CA THR A 116 -37.35 15.29 7.13
C THR A 116 -37.07 16.78 7.26
N GLN A 117 -37.11 17.33 8.48
CA GLN A 117 -36.77 18.74 8.73
C GLN A 117 -35.28 19.02 8.46
N PHE A 118 -34.40 18.07 8.80
CA PHE A 118 -32.97 18.16 8.51
C PHE A 118 -32.69 18.22 7.01
N ILE A 119 -33.30 17.32 6.23
CA ILE A 119 -33.20 17.31 4.76
C ILE A 119 -33.73 18.64 4.19
N ALA A 120 -34.88 19.10 4.64
CA ALA A 120 -35.49 20.34 4.16
C ALA A 120 -34.56 21.55 4.36
N ARG A 121 -33.95 21.70 5.54
CA ARG A 121 -32.97 22.76 5.82
C ARG A 121 -31.68 22.60 5.00
N HIS A 122 -31.15 21.38 4.86
CA HIS A 122 -29.95 21.10 4.05
C HIS A 122 -30.15 21.43 2.56
N CYS A 123 -31.37 21.29 2.05
CA CYS A 123 -31.75 21.60 0.67
C CYS A 123 -32.20 23.06 0.44
N ALA A 124 -32.47 23.83 1.50
CA ALA A 124 -33.18 25.11 1.41
C ALA A 124 -32.44 26.19 0.60
N ARG A 125 -31.11 26.26 0.70
CA ARG A 125 -30.30 27.31 0.05
C ARG A 125 -29.17 26.75 -0.83
N PRO A 126 -28.91 27.34 -2.01
CA PRO A 126 -27.69 27.07 -2.76
C PRO A 126 -26.44 27.47 -1.97
N LEU A 127 -25.40 26.66 -2.04
CA LEU A 127 -24.13 26.83 -1.34
C LEU A 127 -23.00 27.11 -2.33
N PRO A 128 -22.22 28.19 -2.17
CA PRO A 128 -21.10 28.48 -3.07
C PRO A 128 -19.97 27.46 -2.91
N CYS A 129 -19.53 26.89 -4.03
CA CYS A 129 -18.30 26.11 -4.13
C CYS A 129 -17.09 27.05 -4.11
N ARG A 130 -16.38 27.15 -2.99
CA ARG A 130 -15.27 28.09 -2.81
C ARG A 130 -13.96 27.61 -3.43
N CYS A 131 -13.68 26.32 -3.33
CA CYS A 131 -12.51 25.71 -3.97
C CYS A 131 -12.68 24.20 -4.13
N LEU A 132 -11.90 23.60 -5.04
CA LEU A 132 -11.82 22.15 -5.19
C LEU A 132 -10.55 21.58 -4.56
N GLY A 133 -10.60 20.36 -4.05
CA GLY A 133 -9.45 19.64 -3.48
C GLY A 133 -9.87 18.72 -2.35
N PHE A 134 -8.90 18.15 -1.63
CA PHE A 134 -8.99 16.82 -1.01
C PHE A 134 -8.70 15.75 -2.07
N THR A 135 -9.71 15.33 -2.84
CA THR A 135 -9.59 14.49 -4.04
C THR A 135 -9.99 15.28 -5.30
N PRO A 136 -9.69 14.78 -6.52
CA PRO A 136 -10.13 15.41 -7.75
C PRO A 136 -11.65 15.68 -7.79
N GLY A 137 -12.03 16.92 -8.06
CA GLY A 137 -13.42 17.39 -8.13
C GLY A 137 -14.19 17.50 -6.81
N PHE A 138 -13.56 17.27 -5.65
CA PHE A 138 -14.24 17.40 -4.35
C PHE A 138 -14.51 18.88 -4.06
N PRO A 139 -15.77 19.31 -3.88
CA PRO A 139 -16.09 20.72 -3.65
C PRO A 139 -16.12 21.04 -2.15
N TYR A 140 -15.47 22.14 -1.76
CA TYR A 140 -15.69 22.76 -0.45
C TYR A 140 -16.82 23.78 -0.56
N LEU A 141 -17.96 23.45 0.06
CA LEU A 141 -19.13 24.32 0.13
C LEU A 141 -19.09 25.14 1.42
N GLU A 142 -19.42 26.42 1.31
CA GLU A 142 -19.55 27.34 2.45
C GLU A 142 -21.03 27.68 2.69
N GLY A 143 -21.36 28.10 3.91
CA GLY A 143 -22.72 28.54 4.24
C GLY A 143 -23.70 27.41 4.54
N LEU A 144 -23.23 26.28 5.09
CA LEU A 144 -24.14 25.34 5.78
C LEU A 144 -24.97 26.09 6.84
N ASP A 145 -26.22 25.68 7.05
CA ASP A 145 -27.03 26.19 8.17
C ASP A 145 -26.32 25.85 9.49
N PRO A 146 -25.97 26.83 10.36
CA PRO A 146 -25.25 26.58 11.61
C PRO A 146 -25.91 25.53 12.51
N ASP A 147 -27.25 25.43 12.50
CA ASP A 147 -27.99 24.44 13.30
C ASP A 147 -27.73 22.99 12.83
N LEU A 148 -27.29 22.81 11.58
CA LEU A 148 -26.94 21.51 11.01
C LEU A 148 -25.45 21.14 11.19
N ALA A 149 -24.65 22.02 11.81
CA ALA A 149 -23.21 21.82 11.96
C ALA A 149 -22.93 20.63 12.89
N CYS A 150 -22.23 19.62 12.39
CA CYS A 150 -21.92 18.40 13.13
C CYS A 150 -20.42 18.11 13.10
N PRO A 151 -19.77 17.80 14.25
CA PRO A 151 -18.38 17.38 14.26
C PRO A 151 -18.17 16.10 13.43
N ARG A 152 -16.93 15.98 12.95
CA ARG A 152 -16.41 14.79 12.26
C ARG A 152 -16.40 13.59 13.21
N LEU A 153 -16.30 12.39 12.64
CA LEU A 153 -15.97 11.18 13.39
C LEU A 153 -14.54 11.28 13.95
N ASP A 154 -14.32 10.80 15.17
CA ASP A 154 -13.00 10.72 15.80
C ASP A 154 -12.07 9.76 15.03
N SER A 155 -12.63 8.66 14.53
CA SER A 155 -11.98 7.72 13.61
C SER A 155 -12.64 7.79 12.23
N PRO A 156 -11.91 8.11 11.15
CA PRO A 156 -12.48 8.14 9.81
C PRO A 156 -12.84 6.74 9.32
N ARG A 157 -13.91 6.64 8.51
CA ARG A 157 -14.23 5.39 7.81
C ARG A 157 -13.11 5.05 6.82
N PRO A 158 -12.70 3.77 6.69
CA PRO A 158 -11.59 3.37 5.84
C PRO A 158 -11.90 3.51 4.34
N ASP A 159 -13.17 3.34 3.97
CA ASP A 159 -13.68 3.57 2.62
C ASP A 159 -15.08 4.20 2.68
N LEU A 160 -15.44 4.93 1.63
CA LEU A 160 -16.73 5.56 1.40
C LEU A 160 -17.10 5.37 -0.07
N PRO A 161 -18.39 5.17 -0.40
CA PRO A 161 -18.78 5.02 -1.79
C PRO A 161 -18.61 6.35 -2.56
N PRO A 162 -18.24 6.31 -3.85
CA PRO A 162 -18.29 7.48 -4.73
C PRO A 162 -19.70 8.08 -4.75
N GLY A 163 -19.75 9.41 -4.66
CA GLY A 163 -20.99 10.19 -4.55
C GLY A 163 -21.51 10.37 -3.13
N ALA A 164 -20.86 9.83 -2.08
CA ALA A 164 -21.26 10.05 -0.69
C ALA A 164 -21.28 11.55 -0.34
N VAL A 165 -22.39 12.04 0.23
CA VAL A 165 -22.62 13.41 0.68
C VAL A 165 -22.55 13.45 2.20
N GLY A 166 -21.86 14.44 2.76
CA GLY A 166 -21.67 14.50 4.21
C GLY A 166 -21.34 15.86 4.80
N LEU A 167 -21.11 15.84 6.11
CA LEU A 167 -20.92 16.99 6.99
C LEU A 167 -19.64 16.85 7.82
N GLY A 168 -18.94 17.95 8.04
CA GLY A 168 -17.68 17.91 8.77
C GLY A 168 -17.29 19.23 9.41
N GLY A 169 -18.02 19.63 10.45
CA GLY A 169 -17.97 20.94 11.11
C GLY A 169 -19.07 21.85 10.59
N ASP A 170 -18.70 23.10 10.27
CA ASP A 170 -19.47 24.12 9.57
C ASP A 170 -19.57 23.88 8.04
N GLN A 171 -19.21 22.67 7.56
CA GLN A 171 -19.04 22.36 6.15
C GLN A 171 -19.91 21.19 5.70
N THR A 172 -20.40 21.27 4.46
CA THR A 172 -20.97 20.16 3.70
C THR A 172 -20.30 20.04 2.33
N GLY A 173 -20.60 18.97 1.59
CA GLY A 173 -19.87 18.56 0.40
C GLY A 173 -19.97 17.05 0.18
N LEU A 174 -19.19 16.52 -0.76
CA LEU A 174 -19.33 15.14 -1.24
C LEU A 174 -18.02 14.57 -1.77
N TYR A 175 -17.90 13.24 -1.75
CA TYR A 175 -16.73 12.45 -2.14
C TYR A 175 -16.84 11.95 -3.60
N PRO A 176 -16.20 12.58 -4.61
CA PRO A 176 -16.43 12.22 -6.02
C PRO A 176 -15.89 10.84 -6.41
N LEU A 177 -14.88 10.35 -5.69
CA LEU A 177 -14.16 9.12 -5.99
C LEU A 177 -14.21 8.08 -4.86
N GLY A 178 -14.94 8.37 -3.78
CA GLY A 178 -14.97 7.55 -2.56
C GLY A 178 -13.69 7.66 -1.73
N GLY A 179 -13.37 6.59 -1.00
CA GLY A 179 -12.16 6.48 -0.17
C GLY A 179 -12.33 6.96 1.28
N PRO A 180 -11.25 6.96 2.08
CA PRO A 180 -11.33 7.20 3.52
C PRO A 180 -11.82 8.61 3.87
N GLY A 181 -12.74 8.71 4.83
CA GLY A 181 -13.33 9.98 5.24
C GLY A 181 -13.96 9.96 6.64
N GLY A 182 -13.77 11.05 7.38
CA GLY A 182 -14.33 11.23 8.73
C GLY A 182 -15.57 12.13 8.77
N TRP A 183 -16.20 12.42 7.63
CA TRP A 183 -17.43 13.21 7.61
C TRP A 183 -18.64 12.32 7.94
N ARG A 184 -19.68 12.93 8.51
CA ARG A 184 -20.97 12.29 8.77
C ARG A 184 -21.73 12.18 7.45
N ILE A 185 -22.04 10.98 7.00
CA ILE A 185 -22.62 10.71 5.68
C ILE A 185 -24.15 10.68 5.80
N ILE A 186 -24.80 11.61 5.10
CA ILE A 186 -26.25 11.87 5.19
C ILE A 186 -27.03 11.40 3.96
N GLY A 187 -26.33 11.11 2.86
CA GLY A 187 -26.93 10.62 1.63
C GLY A 187 -25.88 10.40 0.55
N ARG A 188 -26.33 10.05 -0.66
CA ARG A 188 -25.47 9.80 -1.83
C ARG A 188 -26.06 10.43 -3.09
N THR A 189 -25.22 11.02 -3.94
CA THR A 189 -25.61 11.54 -5.26
C THR A 189 -25.19 10.58 -6.40
N PRO A 190 -26.01 10.39 -7.45
CA PRO A 190 -25.63 9.67 -8.67
C PRO A 190 -24.70 10.48 -9.58
N LEU A 191 -24.49 11.78 -9.32
CA LEU A 191 -23.70 12.64 -10.22
C LEU A 191 -22.19 12.35 -10.13
N LEU A 192 -21.55 12.10 -11.27
CA LEU A 192 -20.10 12.00 -11.38
C LEU A 192 -19.44 13.39 -11.34
N PHE A 193 -19.12 13.83 -10.13
CA PHE A 193 -18.44 15.11 -9.87
C PHE A 193 -17.05 15.22 -10.49
N TYR A 194 -16.40 14.09 -10.81
CA TYR A 194 -15.12 14.06 -11.49
C TYR A 194 -15.02 12.93 -12.52
N HIS A 195 -14.51 13.23 -13.70
CA HIS A 195 -14.15 12.27 -14.74
C HIS A 195 -12.92 12.77 -15.51
N PRO A 196 -11.78 12.05 -15.51
CA PRO A 196 -10.50 12.56 -16.06
C PRO A 196 -10.53 12.85 -17.57
N ARG A 197 -11.47 12.25 -18.30
CA ARG A 197 -11.66 12.39 -19.75
C ARG A 197 -12.91 13.17 -20.15
N ARG A 198 -13.55 13.86 -19.20
CA ARG A 198 -14.60 14.85 -19.50
C ARG A 198 -13.93 16.21 -19.62
N ASP A 199 -14.45 17.08 -20.48
CA ASP A 199 -14.08 18.50 -20.49
C ASP A 199 -15.31 19.35 -20.12
N PRO A 200 -15.29 20.12 -19.01
CA PRO A 200 -14.28 20.11 -17.95
C PRO A 200 -14.32 18.80 -17.12
N PRO A 201 -13.18 18.37 -16.53
CA PRO A 201 -13.11 17.10 -15.81
C PRO A 201 -13.90 17.13 -14.49
N CYS A 202 -13.96 18.29 -13.83
CA CYS A 202 -14.78 18.51 -12.65
C CYS A 202 -16.17 19.00 -13.08
N LEU A 203 -17.23 18.50 -12.44
CA LEU A 203 -18.61 18.89 -12.77
C LEU A 203 -18.92 20.32 -12.35
N VAL A 204 -18.27 20.81 -11.29
CA VAL A 204 -18.39 22.15 -10.73
C VAL A 204 -17.04 22.87 -10.73
N ALA A 205 -17.08 24.20 -10.82
CA ALA A 205 -15.93 25.08 -10.68
C ALA A 205 -15.99 25.89 -9.36
N PRO A 206 -14.87 26.42 -8.85
CA PRO A 206 -14.88 27.49 -7.85
C PRO A 206 -15.71 28.69 -8.35
N GLY A 207 -16.74 29.06 -7.60
CA GLY A 207 -17.74 30.08 -7.98
C GLY A 207 -19.13 29.51 -8.32
N ASP A 208 -19.25 28.24 -8.71
CA ASP A 208 -20.54 27.57 -8.94
C ASP A 208 -21.34 27.46 -7.63
N MET A 209 -22.67 27.44 -7.74
CA MET A 209 -23.59 27.28 -6.61
C MET A 209 -24.18 25.87 -6.62
N ILE A 210 -24.16 25.16 -5.49
CA ILE A 210 -24.76 23.82 -5.36
C ILE A 210 -26.02 23.89 -4.50
N ARG A 211 -27.18 23.47 -5.04
CA ARG A 211 -28.37 23.18 -4.24
C ARG A 211 -28.57 21.67 -4.19
N PHE A 212 -28.73 21.10 -3.00
CA PHE A 212 -29.11 19.69 -2.88
C PHE A 212 -30.62 19.53 -3.05
N ARG A 213 -31.05 18.42 -3.66
CA ARG A 213 -32.46 18.07 -3.84
C ARG A 213 -32.69 16.61 -3.46
N PRO A 214 -33.66 16.29 -2.59
CA PRO A 214 -33.96 14.90 -2.27
C PRO A 214 -34.54 14.16 -3.48
N VAL A 215 -34.16 12.90 -3.63
CA VAL A 215 -34.80 11.90 -4.51
C VAL A 215 -35.00 10.61 -3.74
N ALA A 216 -36.03 9.84 -4.08
CA ALA A 216 -36.36 8.59 -3.37
C ALA A 216 -35.32 7.49 -3.62
N ASP A 217 -34.87 7.35 -4.88
CA ASP A 217 -33.88 6.36 -5.30
C ASP A 217 -33.07 6.88 -6.51
N SER A 218 -31.93 6.27 -6.81
CA SER A 218 -31.16 6.54 -8.02
C SER A 218 -30.14 5.45 -8.36
N HIS A 219 -29.86 5.24 -9.65
CA HIS A 219 -28.73 4.43 -10.08
C HIS A 219 -27.41 5.20 -9.89
N PHE A 220 -26.48 4.63 -9.12
CA PHE A 220 -25.17 5.24 -8.84
C PHE A 220 -24.08 4.72 -9.79
N PRO A 221 -23.69 5.47 -10.84
CA PRO A 221 -22.62 5.06 -11.74
C PRO A 221 -21.28 4.97 -11.00
N ALA A 222 -20.51 3.92 -11.30
CA ALA A 222 -19.13 3.82 -10.83
C ALA A 222 -18.23 4.86 -11.53
N PRO A 223 -17.27 5.50 -10.83
CA PRO A 223 -16.21 6.24 -11.47
C PRO A 223 -15.43 5.34 -12.44
N PRO A 224 -14.85 5.90 -13.51
CA PRO A 224 -14.16 5.12 -14.52
C PRO A 224 -12.97 4.35 -13.92
N ALA A 225 -12.76 3.13 -14.39
CA ALA A 225 -11.57 2.36 -14.05
C ALA A 225 -10.29 3.10 -14.48
N ALA A 226 -9.30 3.06 -13.58
CA ALA A 226 -7.93 3.46 -13.85
C ALA A 226 -7.30 2.48 -14.85
N ARG A 227 -6.73 2.97 -15.95
CA ARG A 227 -6.06 2.16 -16.98
C ARG A 227 -4.99 2.94 -17.71
N ASN A 228 -3.95 2.27 -18.20
CA ASN A 228 -3.03 2.87 -19.16
C ASN A 228 -3.72 2.99 -20.51
N ARG A 229 -3.71 4.20 -21.09
CA ARG A 229 -4.19 4.44 -22.45
C ARG A 229 -2.98 4.46 -23.37
N TRP A 230 -2.52 3.29 -23.78
CA TRP A 230 -1.45 3.18 -24.77
C TRP A 230 -1.85 3.87 -26.07
N SER A 231 -0.93 4.63 -26.66
CA SER A 231 -1.20 5.38 -27.88
C SER A 231 -1.35 4.44 -29.08
N GLN A 232 -2.29 4.76 -29.97
CA GLN A 232 -2.57 3.94 -31.15
C GLN A 232 -1.39 3.94 -32.14
N ASP A 233 -0.78 5.11 -32.33
CA ASP A 233 0.42 5.31 -33.18
C ASP A 233 1.72 4.84 -32.51
N GLY A 234 1.66 4.43 -31.24
CA GLY A 234 2.81 3.90 -30.53
C GLY A 234 3.24 2.53 -31.07
N LEU A 235 4.53 2.23 -31.10
CA LEU A 235 5.10 0.95 -31.49
C LEU A 235 5.24 0.03 -30.27
N ALA A 236 4.88 -1.25 -30.39
CA ALA A 236 5.06 -2.23 -29.32
C ALA A 236 6.56 -2.39 -28.98
N ALA A 237 6.91 -2.27 -27.70
CA ALA A 237 8.28 -2.22 -27.21
C ALA A 237 8.62 -3.40 -26.29
N LEU A 238 7.86 -3.57 -25.21
CA LEU A 238 8.08 -4.58 -24.18
C LEU A 238 6.76 -5.27 -23.82
N SER A 239 6.77 -6.60 -23.70
CA SER A 239 5.65 -7.38 -23.16
C SER A 239 5.90 -7.71 -21.69
N VAL A 240 4.96 -7.40 -20.79
CA VAL A 240 5.09 -7.62 -19.35
C VAL A 240 4.89 -9.11 -19.02
N LEU A 241 5.97 -9.80 -18.68
CA LEU A 241 5.94 -11.21 -18.22
C LEU A 241 5.56 -11.32 -16.74
N ARG A 242 6.05 -10.40 -15.90
CA ARG A 242 5.65 -10.23 -14.48
C ARG A 242 5.69 -8.75 -14.12
N SER A 243 4.75 -8.27 -13.31
CA SER A 243 4.63 -6.84 -12.94
C SER A 243 5.69 -6.36 -11.95
N GLY A 244 6.25 -7.26 -11.14
CA GLY A 244 7.12 -6.88 -10.01
C GLY A 244 6.34 -6.19 -8.90
N GLY A 245 6.96 -5.18 -8.27
CA GLY A 245 6.32 -4.26 -7.33
C GLY A 245 5.47 -3.20 -8.04
N LEU A 246 5.47 -1.95 -7.53
CA LEU A 246 4.75 -0.86 -8.17
C LEU A 246 5.55 -0.30 -9.36
N CYS A 247 5.10 -0.61 -10.57
CA CYS A 247 5.60 -0.02 -11.82
C CYS A 247 4.54 0.90 -12.45
N LEU A 248 4.89 2.16 -12.73
CA LEU A 248 3.97 3.17 -13.29
C LEU A 248 4.61 3.96 -14.43
N VAL A 249 3.80 4.32 -15.44
CA VAL A 249 4.19 5.33 -16.43
C VAL A 249 4.25 6.71 -15.75
N GLN A 250 5.38 7.41 -15.88
CA GLN A 250 5.62 8.72 -15.28
C GLN A 250 6.42 9.63 -16.21
N ASP A 251 6.02 10.90 -16.31
CA ASP A 251 6.75 11.97 -17.01
C ASP A 251 7.23 13.03 -15.99
N ALA A 252 7.53 14.25 -16.44
CA ALA A 252 7.87 15.38 -15.56
C ALA A 252 6.73 15.80 -14.59
N GLY A 253 5.49 15.42 -14.87
CA GLY A 253 4.31 15.68 -14.05
C GLY A 253 3.25 16.57 -14.72
N ARG A 254 2.14 16.70 -14.00
CA ARG A 254 0.88 17.34 -14.41
C ARG A 254 0.72 18.72 -13.75
N PHE A 255 1.33 19.72 -14.37
CA PHE A 255 1.31 21.11 -13.93
C PHE A 255 -0.04 21.80 -14.26
N GLY A 256 -0.39 22.87 -13.53
CA GLY A 256 -1.61 23.67 -13.81
C GLY A 256 -2.94 23.01 -13.45
N ARG A 257 -2.92 21.82 -12.86
CA ARG A 257 -4.13 21.04 -12.51
C ARG A 257 -4.38 20.92 -11.01
N SER A 258 -3.52 21.50 -10.15
CA SER A 258 -3.69 21.40 -8.70
C SER A 258 -5.04 21.94 -8.25
N ARG A 259 -5.50 23.06 -8.85
CA ARG A 259 -6.81 23.70 -8.60
C ARG A 259 -8.02 22.77 -8.72
N LEU A 260 -7.90 21.65 -9.43
CA LEU A 260 -8.93 20.62 -9.62
C LEU A 260 -8.95 19.56 -8.50
N GLY A 261 -7.95 19.55 -7.61
CA GLY A 261 -7.73 18.51 -6.61
C GLY A 261 -6.78 17.39 -7.03
N LEU A 262 -6.14 17.52 -8.19
CA LEU A 262 -5.11 16.59 -8.68
C LEU A 262 -3.72 16.95 -8.13
N PRO A 263 -2.86 15.97 -7.81
CA PRO A 263 -1.44 16.22 -7.58
C PRO A 263 -0.68 16.35 -8.92
N GLN A 264 0.54 16.89 -8.86
CA GLN A 264 1.48 16.91 -9.98
C GLN A 264 1.82 15.49 -10.46
N SER A 265 2.01 14.52 -9.56
CA SER A 265 2.56 13.20 -9.92
C SER A 265 3.93 13.36 -10.62
N GLY A 266 4.18 12.62 -11.70
CA GLY A 266 5.49 12.54 -12.35
C GLY A 266 6.46 11.60 -11.63
N ALA A 267 7.65 11.42 -12.19
CA ALA A 267 8.69 10.61 -11.56
C ALA A 267 9.11 11.24 -10.22
N LEU A 268 9.22 10.45 -9.15
CA LEU A 268 9.64 10.99 -7.85
C LEU A 268 11.13 11.34 -7.82
N ASP A 269 11.94 10.68 -8.65
CA ASP A 269 13.28 11.12 -8.99
C ASP A 269 13.30 11.73 -10.40
N GLN A 270 13.12 13.04 -10.44
CA GLN A 270 13.15 13.85 -11.65
C GLN A 270 14.55 13.92 -12.29
N GLN A 271 15.64 13.70 -11.53
CA GLN A 271 16.99 13.64 -12.10
C GLN A 271 17.23 12.30 -12.79
N ALA A 272 16.83 11.19 -12.16
CA ALA A 272 16.85 9.88 -12.79
C ALA A 272 16.04 9.85 -14.09
N LEU A 273 14.85 10.45 -14.11
CA LEU A 273 14.02 10.61 -15.31
C LEU A 273 14.77 11.38 -16.41
N ALA A 274 15.24 12.60 -16.11
CA ALA A 274 15.89 13.47 -17.08
C ALA A 274 17.12 12.82 -17.71
N VAL A 275 17.97 12.17 -16.88
CA VAL A 275 19.17 11.47 -17.36
C VAL A 275 18.79 10.23 -18.15
N ALA A 276 17.89 9.36 -17.65
CA ALA A 276 17.50 8.14 -18.38
C ALA A 276 16.98 8.46 -19.79
N ASN A 277 16.11 9.47 -19.91
CA ASN A 277 15.60 9.95 -21.19
C ASN A 277 16.71 10.48 -22.11
N ALA A 278 17.59 11.35 -21.61
CA ALA A 278 18.68 11.91 -22.40
C ALA A 278 19.63 10.83 -22.94
N LEU A 279 19.93 9.79 -22.14
CA LEU A 279 20.81 8.69 -22.56
C LEU A 279 20.24 7.88 -23.74
N VAL A 280 18.91 7.78 -23.88
CA VAL A 280 18.24 7.07 -25.00
C VAL A 280 17.81 8.00 -26.14
N GLY A 281 18.14 9.29 -26.08
CA GLY A 281 17.81 10.29 -27.11
C GLY A 281 16.42 10.91 -27.01
N ASN A 282 15.70 10.71 -25.89
CA ASN A 282 14.39 11.33 -25.65
C ASN A 282 14.53 12.78 -25.11
N ALA A 283 13.44 13.55 -25.13
CA ALA A 283 13.38 14.78 -24.34
C ALA A 283 13.45 14.45 -22.84
N THR A 284 14.13 15.27 -22.05
CA THR A 284 14.36 15.00 -20.61
C THR A 284 13.07 14.84 -19.80
N THR A 285 11.96 15.40 -20.28
CA THR A 285 10.64 15.36 -19.66
C THR A 285 9.72 14.24 -20.16
N ASP A 286 10.15 13.45 -21.16
CA ASP A 286 9.34 12.38 -21.76
C ASP A 286 8.93 11.29 -20.75
N ALA A 287 7.85 10.59 -21.06
CA ALA A 287 7.34 9.53 -20.21
C ALA A 287 8.29 8.32 -20.21
N ALA A 288 8.52 7.77 -19.02
CA ALA A 288 9.33 6.59 -18.74
C ALA A 288 8.59 5.68 -17.74
N LEU A 289 9.16 4.52 -17.44
CA LEU A 289 8.62 3.60 -16.41
C LEU A 289 9.32 3.84 -15.07
N GLU A 290 8.59 4.33 -14.06
CA GLU A 290 9.08 4.36 -12.67
C GLU A 290 8.90 2.98 -12.03
N LEU A 291 9.99 2.38 -11.57
CA LEU A 291 10.04 1.08 -10.92
C LEU A 291 10.24 1.27 -9.41
N THR A 292 9.34 0.76 -8.57
CA THR A 292 9.44 0.86 -7.10
C THR A 292 9.79 -0.47 -6.47
N LEU A 293 10.91 -0.50 -5.74
CA LEU A 293 11.52 -1.66 -5.09
C LEU A 293 11.89 -2.78 -6.08
N LEU A 294 10.98 -3.73 -6.31
CA LEU A 294 11.18 -4.83 -7.24
C LEU A 294 10.66 -4.43 -8.63
N GLY A 295 11.50 -4.49 -9.66
CA GLY A 295 11.08 -4.19 -11.03
C GLY A 295 10.32 -5.33 -11.70
N PRO A 296 9.69 -5.09 -12.87
CA PRO A 296 9.00 -6.11 -13.67
C PRO A 296 9.95 -7.17 -14.27
N ARG A 297 9.40 -8.12 -15.02
CA ARG A 297 10.13 -8.88 -16.06
C ARG A 297 9.47 -8.61 -17.40
N PHE A 298 10.26 -8.29 -18.40
CA PHE A 298 9.82 -7.90 -19.74
C PHE A 298 10.45 -8.78 -20.81
N LYS A 299 9.66 -9.19 -21.81
CA LYS A 299 10.18 -9.67 -23.08
C LYS A 299 10.27 -8.51 -24.06
N VAL A 300 11.41 -8.35 -24.73
CA VAL A 300 11.63 -7.31 -25.74
C VAL A 300 10.93 -7.70 -27.04
N VAL A 301 10.16 -6.78 -27.63
CA VAL A 301 9.32 -7.03 -28.82
C VAL A 301 9.97 -6.50 -30.11
N ARG A 302 10.78 -5.45 -30.01
CA ARG A 302 11.48 -4.81 -31.14
C ARG A 302 12.87 -4.32 -30.73
N PRO A 303 13.78 -4.02 -31.67
CA PRO A 303 15.00 -3.31 -31.34
C PRO A 303 14.71 -1.90 -30.81
N LEU A 304 15.33 -1.54 -29.68
CA LEU A 304 15.27 -0.19 -29.08
C LEU A 304 16.42 0.05 -28.08
N LEU A 305 16.74 1.31 -27.79
CA LEU A 305 17.60 1.62 -26.64
C LEU A 305 16.79 1.64 -25.34
N ALA A 306 17.39 1.18 -24.26
CA ALA A 306 16.89 1.31 -22.90
C ALA A 306 17.98 1.81 -21.95
N ALA A 307 17.63 2.70 -21.01
CA ALA A 307 18.52 3.17 -19.95
C ALA A 307 17.83 3.10 -18.59
N VAL A 308 18.56 2.65 -17.56
CA VAL A 308 18.07 2.53 -16.18
C VAL A 308 18.88 3.45 -15.26
N CYS A 309 18.20 4.39 -14.59
CA CYS A 309 18.79 5.38 -13.69
C CYS A 309 18.03 5.44 -12.34
N GLY A 310 18.61 6.10 -11.33
CA GLY A 310 18.02 6.26 -9.99
C GLY A 310 18.59 5.27 -8.96
N ALA A 311 17.74 4.74 -8.08
CA ALA A 311 18.08 3.60 -7.21
C ALA A 311 18.57 2.40 -8.03
N GLY A 312 19.21 1.41 -7.41
CA GLY A 312 19.89 0.32 -8.13
C GLY A 312 19.14 -1.02 -8.20
N PRO A 313 18.09 -1.23 -9.05
CA PRO A 313 17.20 -2.39 -9.06
C PRO A 313 17.82 -3.68 -9.63
N SER A 314 19.15 -3.80 -9.58
CA SER A 314 19.91 -4.95 -10.11
C SER A 314 19.42 -5.43 -11.49
N PRO A 315 19.37 -4.54 -12.52
CA PRO A 315 18.83 -4.91 -13.82
C PRO A 315 19.69 -5.98 -14.50
N ARG A 316 19.04 -6.85 -15.28
CA ARG A 316 19.66 -7.94 -16.03
C ARG A 316 19.03 -8.08 -17.41
N LEU A 317 19.84 -8.41 -18.41
CA LEU A 317 19.43 -8.77 -19.76
C LEU A 317 19.85 -10.23 -20.01
N ASP A 318 18.90 -11.11 -20.32
CA ASP A 318 19.14 -12.56 -20.48
C ASP A 318 19.91 -13.17 -19.29
N GLY A 319 19.55 -12.72 -18.07
CA GLY A 319 20.20 -13.10 -16.82
C GLY A 319 21.54 -12.37 -16.52
N GLN A 320 22.20 -11.78 -17.51
CA GLN A 320 23.48 -11.07 -17.34
C GLN A 320 23.28 -9.67 -16.74
N PRO A 321 24.14 -9.21 -15.80
CA PRO A 321 24.02 -7.88 -15.21
C PRO A 321 24.07 -6.75 -16.25
N LEU A 322 23.05 -5.89 -16.26
CA LEU A 322 22.98 -4.72 -17.13
C LEU A 322 23.56 -3.49 -16.41
N ALA A 323 24.44 -2.74 -17.08
CA ALA A 323 25.03 -1.54 -16.48
C ALA A 323 23.99 -0.41 -16.38
N MET A 324 23.86 0.24 -15.22
CA MET A 324 23.01 1.42 -15.06
C MET A 324 23.68 2.70 -15.55
N TRP A 325 22.89 3.78 -15.65
CA TRP A 325 23.35 5.11 -16.08
C TRP A 325 23.99 5.12 -17.48
N ARG A 326 23.56 4.17 -18.31
CA ARG A 326 24.00 3.92 -19.69
C ARG A 326 22.82 3.40 -20.50
N ALA A 327 22.75 3.80 -21.76
CA ALA A 327 21.83 3.22 -22.73
C ALA A 327 22.40 1.93 -23.34
N HIS A 328 21.54 0.92 -23.49
CA HIS A 328 21.86 -0.36 -24.11
C HIS A 328 20.89 -0.64 -25.23
N LEU A 329 21.37 -1.20 -26.33
CA LEU A 329 20.51 -1.75 -27.37
C LEU A 329 19.93 -3.08 -26.87
N LEU A 330 18.60 -3.13 -26.78
CA LEU A 330 17.86 -4.36 -26.54
C LEU A 330 17.36 -4.88 -27.88
N LEU A 331 17.52 -6.18 -28.11
CA LEU A 331 17.06 -6.89 -29.31
C LEU A 331 15.78 -7.68 -29.02
N PRO A 332 14.97 -8.01 -30.05
CA PRO A 332 13.79 -8.87 -29.89
C PRO A 332 14.10 -10.18 -29.16
N ASP A 333 13.07 -10.72 -28.50
CA ASP A 333 13.08 -11.95 -27.73
C ASP A 333 13.94 -11.98 -26.46
N GLN A 334 14.88 -11.04 -26.27
CA GLN A 334 15.63 -10.89 -25.03
C GLN A 334 14.73 -10.59 -23.82
N GLU A 335 15.16 -11.02 -22.63
CA GLU A 335 14.45 -10.77 -21.38
C GLU A 335 15.16 -9.69 -20.52
N LEU A 336 14.49 -8.55 -20.33
CA LEU A 336 14.90 -7.53 -19.36
C LEU A 336 14.22 -7.81 -18.01
N SER A 337 15.01 -8.09 -16.98
CA SER A 337 14.55 -8.39 -15.63
C SER A 337 15.22 -7.51 -14.58
N PHE A 338 14.60 -7.41 -13.41
CA PHE A 338 15.08 -6.59 -12.28
C PHE A 338 15.10 -7.43 -11.00
N GLY A 339 16.21 -7.38 -10.28
CA GLY A 339 16.37 -8.04 -8.98
C GLY A 339 15.95 -7.15 -7.80
N PRO A 340 16.24 -7.57 -6.55
CA PRO A 340 16.17 -6.67 -5.41
C PRO A 340 17.15 -5.49 -5.58
N PRO A 341 16.79 -4.27 -5.16
CA PRO A 341 17.65 -3.12 -5.33
C PRO A 341 18.84 -3.19 -4.37
N LYS A 342 20.02 -2.77 -4.84
CA LYS A 342 21.25 -2.70 -4.02
C LYS A 342 21.25 -1.54 -3.04
N GLY A 343 20.47 -0.50 -3.34
CA GLY A 343 20.32 0.70 -2.53
C GLY A 343 19.21 1.59 -3.11
N GLY A 344 18.46 2.24 -2.23
CA GLY A 344 17.30 3.08 -2.56
C GLY A 344 16.05 2.34 -3.03
N ALA A 345 15.00 3.11 -3.31
CA ALA A 345 13.64 2.58 -3.46
C ALA A 345 13.02 2.73 -4.87
N ARG A 346 13.52 3.63 -5.73
CA ARG A 346 12.92 3.92 -7.04
C ARG A 346 13.94 4.14 -8.15
N ALA A 347 13.70 3.50 -9.28
CA ALA A 347 14.47 3.67 -10.52
C ALA A 347 13.56 4.10 -11.66
N VAL A 348 14.15 4.63 -12.72
CA VAL A 348 13.47 4.97 -13.97
C VAL A 348 14.08 4.18 -15.12
N LEU A 349 13.24 3.47 -15.87
CA LEU A 349 13.56 2.82 -17.14
C LEU A 349 13.01 3.70 -18.27
N ALA A 350 13.90 4.38 -18.99
CA ALA A 350 13.58 5.10 -20.21
C ALA A 350 13.84 4.21 -21.44
N LEU A 351 13.04 4.42 -22.48
CA LEU A 351 13.07 3.68 -23.75
C LEU A 351 13.12 4.68 -24.90
N SER A 352 13.97 4.45 -25.91
CA SER A 352 14.07 5.36 -27.08
C SER A 352 12.72 5.50 -27.78
N GLY A 353 12.31 6.74 -28.05
CA GLY A 353 10.99 7.10 -28.59
C GLY A 353 9.97 7.50 -27.52
N GLY A 354 10.32 7.38 -26.23
CA GLY A 354 9.47 7.74 -25.08
C GLY A 354 8.28 6.78 -24.87
N VAL A 355 7.85 6.58 -23.63
CA VAL A 355 6.73 5.66 -23.32
C VAL A 355 5.39 6.27 -23.80
N ALA A 356 4.80 5.65 -24.82
CA ALA A 356 3.67 6.20 -25.56
C ALA A 356 2.31 5.86 -24.92
N VAL A 357 1.91 6.68 -23.95
CA VAL A 357 0.51 6.77 -23.49
C VAL A 357 -0.11 8.10 -23.87
N GLU A 358 -1.43 8.10 -24.01
CA GLU A 358 -2.26 9.27 -24.26
C GLU A 358 -2.18 10.25 -23.07
N PRO A 359 -1.91 11.55 -23.30
CA PRO A 359 -1.85 12.52 -22.23
C PRO A 359 -3.24 12.78 -21.63
N GLU A 360 -3.41 12.54 -20.33
CA GLU A 360 -4.63 12.88 -19.59
C GLU A 360 -4.40 14.16 -18.77
N LEU A 361 -5.15 15.22 -19.09
CA LEU A 361 -5.07 16.55 -18.46
C LEU A 361 -3.70 17.26 -18.60
N GLY A 362 -3.01 17.01 -19.71
CA GLY A 362 -1.72 17.65 -20.06
C GLY A 362 -0.47 16.90 -19.58
N SER A 363 -0.60 15.64 -19.16
CA SER A 363 0.53 14.81 -18.73
C SER A 363 0.20 13.32 -18.88
N ARG A 364 1.25 12.53 -19.13
CA ARG A 364 1.28 11.06 -19.20
C ARG A 364 1.49 10.39 -17.85
N ALA A 365 1.80 11.14 -16.78
CA ALA A 365 2.00 10.59 -15.45
C ALA A 365 0.75 9.92 -14.87
N ALA A 366 0.88 8.63 -14.51
CA ALA A 366 -0.18 7.89 -13.84
C ALA A 366 -0.43 8.40 -12.41
N TYR A 367 -1.70 8.60 -12.10
CA TYR A 367 -2.27 8.81 -10.78
C TYR A 367 -3.53 7.95 -10.60
N PRO A 368 -3.38 6.64 -10.27
CA PRO A 368 -4.51 5.70 -10.28
C PRO A 368 -5.65 6.06 -9.31
N LEU A 369 -5.35 6.74 -8.19
CA LEU A 369 -6.37 7.24 -7.26
C LEU A 369 -7.27 8.30 -7.90
N GLY A 370 -6.75 9.10 -8.83
CA GLY A 370 -7.53 10.01 -9.69
C GLY A 370 -7.99 9.36 -10.99
N ARG A 371 -7.99 8.02 -11.09
CA ARG A 371 -8.45 7.25 -12.25
C ARG A 371 -7.69 7.54 -13.57
N ILE A 372 -6.45 8.02 -13.47
CA ILE A 372 -5.55 8.34 -14.58
C ILE A 372 -4.37 7.35 -14.58
N GLY A 373 -4.17 6.59 -15.65
CA GLY A 373 -3.14 5.54 -15.70
C GLY A 373 -3.34 4.41 -14.67
N ALA A 374 -2.55 3.35 -14.76
CA ALA A 374 -2.58 2.20 -13.84
C ALA A 374 -1.17 1.60 -13.62
N PRO A 375 -0.96 0.81 -12.55
CA PRO A 375 0.20 -0.08 -12.47
C PRO A 375 0.24 -1.02 -13.68
N LEU A 376 1.43 -1.36 -14.17
CA LEU A 376 1.56 -2.33 -15.28
C LEU A 376 1.06 -3.72 -14.87
N ALA A 377 0.22 -4.32 -15.72
CA ALA A 377 -0.34 -5.65 -15.54
C ALA A 377 0.43 -6.72 -16.35
N VAL A 378 0.33 -7.98 -15.92
CA VAL A 378 0.89 -9.11 -16.68
C VAL A 378 0.15 -9.27 -18.01
N GLY A 379 0.91 -9.50 -19.09
CA GLY A 379 0.39 -9.56 -20.47
C GLY A 379 0.15 -8.20 -21.12
N GLU A 380 0.35 -7.09 -20.40
CA GLU A 380 0.28 -5.74 -20.97
C GLU A 380 1.49 -5.48 -21.88
N VAL A 381 1.28 -4.76 -22.99
CA VAL A 381 2.34 -4.41 -23.93
C VAL A 381 2.64 -2.92 -23.82
N VAL A 382 3.82 -2.59 -23.31
CA VAL A 382 4.37 -1.23 -23.29
C VAL A 382 4.64 -0.79 -24.72
N ARG A 383 4.16 0.41 -25.09
CA ARG A 383 4.41 1.03 -26.39
C ARG A 383 5.36 2.24 -26.25
N VAL A 384 6.11 2.54 -27.30
CA VAL A 384 6.95 3.74 -27.44
C VAL A 384 6.52 4.58 -28.65
N GLY A 385 6.97 5.83 -28.76
CA GLY A 385 6.69 6.67 -29.94
C GLY A 385 7.24 6.08 -31.25
N PRO A 386 6.76 6.56 -32.42
CA PRO A 386 7.18 6.05 -33.72
C PRO A 386 8.62 6.43 -34.11
N GLY A 387 9.25 7.35 -33.37
CA GLY A 387 10.67 7.67 -33.51
C GLY A 387 11.56 6.47 -33.15
N GLY A 388 12.06 5.78 -34.17
CA GLY A 388 13.04 4.70 -34.00
C GLY A 388 14.38 5.20 -33.46
N TRP A 389 15.18 4.29 -32.91
CA TRP A 389 16.56 4.57 -32.51
C TRP A 389 17.41 5.02 -33.72
N GLN A 390 18.04 6.19 -33.59
CA GLN A 390 19.05 6.70 -34.53
C GLN A 390 20.23 7.30 -33.75
N GLY A 391 21.36 6.58 -33.66
CA GLY A 391 22.60 7.09 -33.05
C GLY A 391 23.34 6.03 -32.21
N GLN A 392 24.30 6.45 -31.39
CA GLN A 392 24.90 5.59 -30.36
C GLN A 392 24.42 6.09 -28.99
N GLY A 393 23.81 5.22 -28.19
CA GLY A 393 23.21 5.60 -26.91
C GLY A 393 24.25 6.17 -25.93
N GLY A 394 23.82 7.10 -25.07
CA GLY A 394 24.70 7.78 -24.13
C GLY A 394 25.12 6.93 -22.94
N ALA A 395 26.19 7.37 -22.26
CA ALA A 395 26.54 6.94 -20.90
C ALA A 395 26.83 8.16 -20.04
N LEU A 396 26.37 8.17 -18.79
CA LEU A 396 26.76 9.19 -17.83
C LEU A 396 28.20 8.92 -17.37
N PRO A 397 29.11 9.92 -17.36
CA PRO A 397 30.44 9.76 -16.82
C PRO A 397 30.41 9.27 -15.37
N PRO A 398 31.26 8.29 -14.96
CA PRO A 398 31.21 7.69 -13.62
C PRO A 398 31.28 8.68 -12.46
N GLU A 399 31.97 9.79 -12.64
CA GLU A 399 32.11 10.90 -11.69
C GLU A 399 30.82 11.74 -11.51
N LEU A 400 29.89 11.67 -12.47
CA LEU A 400 28.57 12.30 -12.41
C LEU A 400 27.47 11.34 -11.96
N VAL A 401 27.74 10.03 -11.90
CA VAL A 401 26.79 9.03 -11.38
C VAL A 401 26.54 9.31 -9.89
N PRO A 402 25.28 9.55 -9.46
CA PRO A 402 24.98 9.77 -8.05
C PRO A 402 25.39 8.57 -7.19
N ALA A 403 26.18 8.82 -6.14
CA ALA A 403 26.54 7.80 -5.17
C ALA A 403 25.27 7.21 -4.52
N ALA A 404 25.26 5.89 -4.34
CA ALA A 404 24.17 5.21 -3.62
C ALA A 404 24.06 5.74 -2.18
N ALA A 405 22.83 5.98 -1.73
CA ALA A 405 22.54 6.37 -0.36
C ALA A 405 22.52 5.15 0.55
N ASP A 406 23.72 4.73 0.99
CA ASP A 406 23.86 3.69 2.00
C ASP A 406 23.70 4.30 3.40
N GLY A 407 22.53 4.10 4.01
CA GLY A 407 22.20 4.54 5.37
C GLY A 407 21.56 5.93 5.45
N ALA A 408 22.13 6.79 6.28
CA ALA A 408 21.60 8.10 6.62
C ALA A 408 21.50 9.05 5.41
N ILE A 409 20.37 9.77 5.28
CA ILE A 409 20.29 10.93 4.37
C ILE A 409 20.00 12.22 5.11
N THR A 410 20.68 13.30 4.73
CA THR A 410 20.47 14.63 5.30
C THR A 410 19.44 15.40 4.48
N LEU A 411 18.31 15.71 5.10
CA LEU A 411 17.26 16.54 4.51
C LEU A 411 17.43 18.00 4.95
N ARG A 412 17.85 18.86 4.02
CA ARG A 412 17.77 20.33 4.20
C ARG A 412 16.31 20.74 4.06
N ALA A 413 15.80 21.62 4.91
CA ALA A 413 14.44 22.13 4.82
C ALA A 413 14.33 23.66 5.03
N VAL A 414 13.38 24.27 4.33
CA VAL A 414 12.93 25.66 4.44
C VAL A 414 11.81 25.73 5.49
N ALA A 415 11.73 26.80 6.27
CA ALA A 415 10.63 27.02 7.21
C ALA A 415 9.25 27.01 6.50
N GLY A 416 8.25 26.40 7.15
CA GLY A 416 6.89 26.28 6.60
C GLY A 416 5.97 27.42 7.02
N PRO A 417 4.79 27.56 6.38
CA PRO A 417 3.88 28.68 6.64
C PRO A 417 3.29 28.70 8.07
N ASN A 418 3.41 27.61 8.83
CA ASN A 418 2.94 27.51 10.20
C ASN A 418 4.10 27.28 11.21
N GLU A 419 5.34 27.65 10.88
CA GLU A 419 6.51 27.57 11.78
C GLU A 419 6.21 28.18 13.17
N GLU A 420 5.54 29.34 13.20
CA GLU A 420 5.15 30.06 14.41
C GLU A 420 4.27 29.25 15.40
N MET A 421 3.56 28.22 14.92
CA MET A 421 2.77 27.33 15.79
C MET A 421 3.63 26.38 16.63
N PHE A 422 4.95 26.37 16.42
CA PHE A 422 5.90 25.52 17.11
C PHE A 422 6.84 26.38 17.97
N PRO A 423 7.24 25.92 19.17
CA PRO A 423 8.31 26.55 19.93
C PRO A 423 9.67 26.25 19.26
N ALA A 424 10.65 27.15 19.43
CA ALA A 424 11.99 26.97 18.88
C ALA A 424 12.66 25.64 19.30
N THR A 425 12.32 25.12 20.48
CA THR A 425 12.75 23.80 20.95
C THR A 425 12.23 22.64 20.08
N ALA A 426 10.98 22.71 19.61
CA ALA A 426 10.41 21.70 18.70
C ALA A 426 11.02 21.78 17.29
N LEU A 427 11.35 22.99 16.83
CA LEU A 427 12.11 23.21 15.58
C LEU A 427 13.52 22.65 15.68
N ALA A 428 14.21 22.88 16.81
CA ALA A 428 15.52 22.29 17.10
C ALA A 428 15.45 20.76 17.14
N VAL A 429 14.42 20.16 17.76
CA VAL A 429 14.18 18.71 17.72
C VAL A 429 14.05 18.21 16.28
N LEU A 430 13.27 18.87 15.42
CA LEU A 430 13.15 18.50 14.01
C LEU A 430 14.48 18.60 13.24
N ALA A 431 15.27 19.65 13.50
CA ALA A 431 16.53 19.90 12.80
C ALA A 431 17.72 19.07 13.29
N GLN A 432 17.68 18.58 14.54
CA GLN A 432 18.83 17.93 15.21
C GLN A 432 18.61 16.45 15.53
N SER A 433 17.37 15.94 15.43
CA SER A 433 17.04 14.54 15.72
C SER A 433 17.06 13.66 14.48
N GLU A 434 17.32 12.38 14.70
CA GLU A 434 17.14 11.34 13.68
C GLU A 434 15.67 10.99 13.50
N PHE A 435 15.29 10.71 12.26
CA PHE A 435 13.98 10.15 11.93
C PHE A 435 14.15 8.96 11.00
N THR A 436 13.44 7.88 11.29
CA THR A 436 13.38 6.67 10.47
C THR A 436 12.14 6.66 9.59
N LEU A 437 12.24 6.08 8.40
CA LEU A 437 11.12 5.92 7.48
C LEU A 437 10.15 4.84 7.98
N ASP A 438 8.85 5.14 8.00
CA ASP A 438 7.78 4.18 8.31
C ASP A 438 7.43 3.35 7.06
N GLU A 439 7.14 2.05 7.24
CA GLU A 439 6.78 1.14 6.12
C GLU A 439 5.59 1.62 5.25
N ARG A 440 4.73 2.52 5.75
CA ARG A 440 3.61 3.09 4.98
C ARG A 440 4.03 4.27 4.08
N ALA A 441 5.33 4.51 3.92
CA ALA A 441 5.85 5.47 2.97
C ALA A 441 5.55 5.04 1.52
N ASP A 442 4.90 5.91 0.75
CA ASP A 442 4.46 5.62 -0.62
C ASP A 442 4.68 6.83 -1.57
N ARG A 443 3.95 6.89 -2.70
CA ARG A 443 3.99 8.05 -3.63
C ARG A 443 3.21 9.28 -3.13
N ARG A 444 2.37 9.13 -2.10
CA ARG A 444 1.59 10.20 -1.44
C ARG A 444 2.41 10.84 -0.33
N GLY A 445 3.17 10.05 0.41
CA GLY A 445 4.31 10.58 1.14
C GLY A 445 5.04 9.61 2.07
N ALA A 446 6.27 10.00 2.43
CA ALA A 446 7.09 9.37 3.47
C ALA A 446 6.63 9.80 4.87
N ARG A 447 6.12 8.83 5.65
CA ARG A 447 5.86 9.02 7.09
C ARG A 447 7.15 8.76 7.88
N LEU A 448 7.45 9.62 8.84
CA LEU A 448 8.65 9.55 9.67
C LEU A 448 8.33 9.12 11.10
N ARG A 449 9.26 8.40 11.74
CA ARG A 449 9.26 8.02 13.16
C ARG A 449 10.51 8.56 13.84
N GLY A 450 10.33 9.29 14.93
CA GLY A 450 11.42 9.88 15.73
C GLY A 450 10.82 10.61 16.93
N PRO A 451 11.58 11.52 17.57
CA PRO A 451 11.10 12.33 18.68
C PRO A 451 9.83 13.13 18.35
N ALA A 452 9.03 13.43 19.37
CA ALA A 452 7.80 14.19 19.21
C ALA A 452 8.09 15.67 18.91
N ILE A 453 7.44 16.20 17.87
CA ILE A 453 7.48 17.62 17.51
C ILE A 453 6.14 18.21 17.94
N ASN A 454 6.12 18.81 19.12
CA ASN A 454 4.89 19.34 19.72
C ASN A 454 4.64 20.78 19.27
N ALA A 455 3.42 21.08 18.83
CA ALA A 455 2.96 22.45 18.63
C ALA A 455 2.70 23.13 19.99
N ARG A 456 2.58 24.46 19.99
CA ARG A 456 2.14 25.22 21.17
C ARG A 456 0.71 24.79 21.56
N PRO A 457 0.36 24.72 22.87
CA PRO A 457 -0.95 24.25 23.31
C PRO A 457 -2.12 24.99 22.66
N GLU A 458 -2.03 26.32 22.54
CA GLU A 458 -3.06 27.15 21.89
C GLU A 458 -3.27 26.85 20.39
N SER A 459 -2.32 26.20 19.72
CA SER A 459 -2.40 25.87 18.29
C SER A 459 -3.11 24.55 17.99
N ALA A 460 -3.43 23.74 19.00
CA ALA A 460 -3.86 22.35 18.83
C ALA A 460 -5.21 22.16 18.08
N GLY A 461 -6.05 23.21 18.00
CA GLY A 461 -7.36 23.16 17.33
C GLY A 461 -7.53 24.06 16.09
N ALA A 462 -6.51 24.84 15.69
CA ALA A 462 -6.72 26.01 14.82
C ALA A 462 -6.67 25.76 13.29
N ALA A 463 -6.28 24.57 12.83
CA ALA A 463 -5.96 24.32 11.42
C ALA A 463 -7.21 24.04 10.53
N LYS A 464 -7.72 25.08 9.85
CA LYS A 464 -8.60 24.91 8.67
C LYS A 464 -7.84 24.25 7.51
N SER A 465 -8.53 23.79 6.46
CA SER A 465 -7.92 22.96 5.40
C SER A 465 -6.92 23.71 4.52
N GLU A 466 -5.63 23.37 4.60
CA GLU A 466 -4.54 24.00 3.83
C GLU A 466 -3.98 23.06 2.74
N ARG A 467 -3.44 23.64 1.67
CA ARG A 467 -3.05 22.94 0.44
C ARG A 467 -1.56 22.56 0.40
N ARG A 468 -1.22 21.43 -0.24
CA ARG A 468 0.17 20.99 -0.51
C ARG A 468 0.65 21.57 -1.85
N PRO A 469 1.95 21.95 -1.97
CA PRO A 469 2.51 22.31 -3.26
C PRO A 469 2.60 21.10 -4.20
N PRO A 470 2.67 21.35 -5.52
CA PRO A 470 3.20 20.38 -6.46
C PRO A 470 4.64 20.07 -6.05
N ARG A 471 4.95 18.79 -5.84
CA ARG A 471 6.22 18.33 -5.29
C ARG A 471 7.01 17.55 -6.32
N ARG A 472 8.22 18.00 -6.61
CA ARG A 472 9.31 17.09 -6.96
C ARG A 472 9.83 16.48 -5.63
N GLY A 473 9.48 15.23 -5.30
CA GLY A 473 10.08 14.47 -4.18
C GLY A 473 10.00 14.97 -2.71
N ALA A 474 9.15 14.32 -1.89
CA ALA A 474 9.22 14.14 -0.40
C ALA A 474 8.60 15.20 0.58
N ASP A 475 8.83 15.02 1.90
CA ASP A 475 7.72 14.93 2.91
C ASP A 475 7.95 15.39 4.38
N HIS A 476 6.88 15.28 5.20
CA HIS A 476 6.77 15.62 6.64
C HIS A 476 6.14 14.52 7.54
N PRO A 477 6.43 14.52 8.86
CA PRO A 477 5.88 13.58 9.85
C PRO A 477 4.41 13.85 10.22
N ARG A 478 3.59 12.78 10.38
CA ARG A 478 2.25 12.83 11.04
C ARG A 478 1.86 11.52 11.76
N ARG A 479 0.95 11.64 12.73
CA ARG A 479 0.17 10.55 13.38
C ARG A 479 -1.06 10.17 12.49
N PRO A 480 -1.82 9.10 12.78
CA PRO A 480 -2.57 8.37 11.74
C PRO A 480 -3.86 9.06 11.28
N GLY A 481 -4.11 9.05 9.98
CA GLY A 481 -5.37 9.50 9.37
C GLY A 481 -5.15 10.13 7.99
N ALA A 482 -5.83 9.60 6.97
CA ALA A 482 -5.86 10.03 5.56
C ALA A 482 -4.51 10.06 4.79
N GLY A 483 -4.45 9.36 3.65
CA GLY A 483 -3.34 9.46 2.70
C GLY A 483 -3.26 10.85 2.05
N ALA A 484 -2.15 11.19 1.37
CA ALA A 484 -1.99 12.55 0.85
C ALA A 484 -3.00 12.91 -0.24
N ALA A 485 -3.99 13.65 0.21
CA ALA A 485 -4.86 14.52 -0.55
C ALA A 485 -4.13 15.81 -0.96
N ALA A 486 -4.67 16.51 -1.96
CA ALA A 486 -4.15 17.82 -2.37
C ALA A 486 -4.26 18.88 -1.26
N ARG A 487 -5.19 18.70 -0.30
CA ARG A 487 -5.37 19.53 0.92
C ARG A 487 -5.41 18.65 2.18
N THR A 488 -4.99 19.20 3.32
CA THR A 488 -5.04 18.52 4.63
C THR A 488 -5.25 19.53 5.78
N ASN A 489 -5.84 19.10 6.90
CA ASN A 489 -6.19 19.96 8.05
C ASN A 489 -5.18 19.90 9.21
N HIS A 490 -3.87 19.83 8.95
CA HIS A 490 -2.88 19.88 10.03
C HIS A 490 -1.69 20.75 9.61
N GLY A 491 -0.97 21.30 10.60
CA GLY A 491 0.13 22.25 10.38
C GLY A 491 1.36 21.71 9.65
N ARG A 492 2.20 22.63 9.18
CA ARG A 492 3.49 22.41 8.50
C ARG A 492 4.60 23.16 9.22
N VAL A 493 5.71 22.46 9.44
CA VAL A 493 6.86 22.97 10.21
C VAL A 493 7.97 23.47 9.28
N SER A 494 8.28 22.71 8.23
CA SER A 494 9.29 23.01 7.21
C SER A 494 8.87 22.39 5.86
N GLU A 495 9.72 22.41 4.81
CA GLU A 495 9.67 21.60 3.56
C GLU A 495 11.06 21.52 2.85
N ASN A 496 11.41 20.40 2.20
CA ASN A 496 12.80 20.08 1.81
C ASN A 496 13.40 20.88 0.61
N ARG A 497 14.74 20.98 0.55
CA ARG A 497 15.56 21.68 -0.49
C ARG A 497 16.31 20.68 -1.41
N HIS A 498 16.47 20.98 -2.71
CA HIS A 498 16.73 19.97 -3.77
C HIS A 498 18.16 19.76 -4.30
N ASP A 499 19.20 20.34 -3.70
CA ASP A 499 20.54 20.44 -4.31
C ASP A 499 21.52 19.26 -3.99
N HIS A 500 22.41 18.99 -4.97
CA HIS A 500 23.44 17.97 -5.28
C HIS A 500 23.85 16.77 -4.37
N ARG A 501 23.10 16.30 -3.36
CA ARG A 501 23.40 15.02 -2.65
C ARG A 501 22.14 14.15 -2.45
N PRO A 502 22.26 12.82 -2.18
CA PRO A 502 21.22 11.87 -2.59
C PRO A 502 19.90 12.06 -1.83
N ARG A 503 18.82 11.85 -2.58
CA ARG A 503 17.49 12.39 -2.29
C ARG A 503 16.61 11.39 -1.53
N PRO A 504 15.57 11.84 -0.81
CA PRO A 504 14.58 10.97 -0.17
C PRO A 504 13.80 10.07 -1.15
N GLY A 505 13.80 10.36 -2.45
CA GLY A 505 13.28 9.45 -3.49
C GLY A 505 14.04 8.11 -3.57
N SER A 506 15.30 8.10 -3.10
CA SER A 506 16.23 6.96 -3.11
C SER A 506 16.65 6.51 -1.70
N ALA A 507 15.86 6.79 -0.65
CA ALA A 507 16.17 6.34 0.72
C ALA A 507 15.50 5.00 1.06
N GLY A 508 16.29 4.09 1.65
CA GLY A 508 15.80 2.95 2.42
C GLY A 508 15.79 3.23 3.93
N PRO A 509 15.34 2.29 4.78
CA PRO A 509 15.33 2.47 6.24
C PRO A 509 16.73 2.36 6.86
N GLY A 510 17.20 3.38 7.58
CA GLY A 510 18.46 3.36 8.35
C GLY A 510 18.76 4.64 9.17
N PRO A 511 19.70 4.63 10.14
CA PRO A 511 20.15 5.77 10.98
C PRO A 511 21.48 6.41 10.49
N ALA A 512 21.89 7.67 10.71
CA ALA A 512 21.30 8.81 11.43
C ALA A 512 22.30 9.96 11.84
N ARG A 513 23.64 9.77 11.89
CA ARG A 513 24.64 10.72 12.49
C ARG A 513 25.94 10.89 11.68
N ARG A 514 26.77 11.94 11.84
CA ARG A 514 26.66 13.34 12.34
C ARG A 514 27.93 14.12 11.92
N ALA A 515 27.83 15.40 11.57
CA ALA A 515 28.94 16.39 11.55
C ALA A 515 28.35 17.83 11.53
N PRO A 516 29.07 18.88 11.98
CA PRO A 516 28.47 20.21 12.23
C PRO A 516 28.31 21.06 10.96
N ALA A 517 27.54 22.15 11.08
CA ALA A 517 27.44 23.18 10.06
C ALA A 517 28.76 23.96 9.91
N LEU A 518 29.20 24.17 8.66
CA LEU A 518 30.36 25.00 8.31
C LEU A 518 30.08 25.80 7.03
N PRO A 519 30.77 26.94 6.79
CA PRO A 519 30.69 27.69 5.54
C PRO A 519 31.28 26.92 4.36
N ALA A 520 31.08 27.43 3.14
CA ALA A 520 31.55 26.79 1.92
C ALA A 520 33.07 26.94 1.70
N ASP A 521 33.85 25.88 1.88
CA ASP A 521 34.86 25.36 0.93
C ASP A 521 35.47 24.00 1.37
N ARG A 522 36.05 23.26 0.40
CA ARG A 522 37.08 22.19 0.50
C ARG A 522 36.74 20.77 0.97
N THR A 523 37.69 19.88 0.67
CA THR A 523 37.51 18.45 0.35
C THR A 523 38.55 17.53 1.02
N ARG A 524 38.18 16.29 1.41
CA ARG A 524 38.82 15.01 0.98
C ARG A 524 38.42 13.75 1.80
N ARG A 525 38.16 12.66 1.06
CA ARG A 525 38.43 11.21 1.26
C ARG A 525 38.49 10.58 2.67
N GLY A 526 37.70 9.51 2.85
CA GLY A 526 37.93 8.38 3.78
C GLY A 526 37.33 7.08 3.21
N ARG A 527 37.92 5.90 3.46
CA ARG A 527 37.47 4.58 2.96
C ARG A 527 36.78 3.78 4.08
N GLY A 528 35.72 3.00 3.78
CA GLY A 528 35.08 2.13 4.78
C GLY A 528 34.02 1.15 4.25
N ARG A 529 34.42 -0.12 4.11
CA ARG A 529 33.72 -1.43 3.96
C ARG A 529 32.17 -1.54 4.04
N HIS A 530 31.62 -2.40 3.16
CA HIS A 530 30.27 -3.00 3.17
C HIS A 530 29.88 -3.71 4.48
N PRO A 531 28.57 -3.85 4.82
CA PRO A 531 27.78 -5.01 4.35
C PRO A 531 26.30 -4.76 3.98
N SER A 532 25.68 -5.79 3.39
CA SER A 532 24.25 -6.00 3.09
C SER A 532 23.35 -5.98 4.35
N THR A 533 22.03 -5.72 4.32
CA THR A 533 20.96 -6.57 3.72
C THR A 533 19.58 -5.89 3.66
N PHE A 534 18.69 -6.46 2.83
CA PHE A 534 17.24 -6.28 2.90
C PHE A 534 16.63 -6.96 4.15
N ALA A 535 15.57 -6.39 4.73
CA ALA A 535 14.68 -7.09 5.65
C ALA A 535 13.24 -6.55 5.56
N SER A 536 12.26 -7.43 5.46
CA SER A 536 10.83 -7.12 5.55
C SER A 536 10.34 -7.11 7.00
N ASN A 537 9.34 -6.30 7.33
CA ASN A 537 8.76 -6.23 8.67
C ASN A 537 7.30 -6.70 8.68
N PRO A 538 6.91 -7.56 9.64
CA PRO A 538 5.63 -7.48 10.30
C PRO A 538 5.83 -7.25 11.81
N ARG A 539 5.27 -6.16 12.33
CA ARG A 539 5.24 -5.88 13.77
C ARG A 539 4.08 -6.72 14.37
N ASN A 540 4.20 -7.38 15.51
CA ASN A 540 5.08 -7.06 16.63
C ASN A 540 5.34 -8.28 17.55
N ASP A 541 6.42 -9.03 17.31
CA ASP A 541 7.08 -9.88 18.31
C ASP A 541 8.60 -9.66 18.16
N ARG A 542 9.32 -9.39 19.26
CA ARG A 542 10.77 -9.11 19.20
C ARG A 542 11.57 -10.42 19.20
N GLY A 543 11.59 -11.10 18.05
CA GLY A 543 12.58 -12.14 17.74
C GLY A 543 13.95 -11.55 17.35
N PRO A 544 15.00 -12.38 17.21
CA PRO A 544 16.35 -11.97 16.83
C PRO A 544 16.45 -11.47 15.36
N ALA A 545 17.67 -11.14 14.93
CA ALA A 545 17.98 -10.49 13.66
C ALA A 545 17.38 -11.17 12.40
N SER A 546 17.29 -10.42 11.30
CA SER A 546 16.63 -10.84 10.05
C SER A 546 17.17 -12.16 9.49
N MET A 547 16.38 -13.23 9.68
CA MET A 547 16.66 -14.59 9.21
C MET A 547 16.76 -14.65 7.68
N LYS A 548 17.79 -15.31 7.16
CA LYS A 548 18.09 -15.42 5.72
C LYS A 548 17.70 -16.79 5.17
N PRO A 549 17.12 -16.91 3.96
CA PRO A 549 16.88 -18.22 3.34
C PRO A 549 18.15 -19.07 3.29
N GLY A 550 18.03 -20.34 3.68
CA GLY A 550 19.15 -21.29 3.80
C GLY A 550 19.93 -21.23 5.12
N GLU A 551 19.63 -20.26 6.01
CA GLU A 551 20.22 -20.18 7.34
C GLU A 551 19.69 -21.32 8.23
N THR A 552 20.58 -21.95 9.00
CA THR A 552 20.24 -22.93 10.03
C THR A 552 20.44 -22.30 11.41
N ILE A 553 19.36 -22.23 12.20
CA ILE A 553 19.38 -21.62 13.55
C ILE A 553 19.32 -22.76 14.58
N PRO A 554 20.35 -22.99 15.41
CA PRO A 554 20.33 -24.04 16.41
C PRO A 554 19.19 -23.84 17.43
N LEU A 555 18.38 -24.88 17.64
CA LEU A 555 17.33 -24.90 18.67
C LEU A 555 17.69 -25.75 19.90
N GLY A 556 18.77 -26.51 19.84
CA GLY A 556 19.34 -27.24 20.97
C GLY A 556 19.89 -28.61 20.57
N GLY A 557 21.09 -28.92 21.03
CA GLY A 557 21.77 -30.19 20.71
C GLY A 557 21.86 -30.42 19.19
N PRO A 558 21.38 -31.57 18.68
CA PRO A 558 21.45 -31.93 17.25
C PRO A 558 20.38 -31.28 16.35
N VAL A 559 19.59 -30.33 16.88
CA VAL A 559 18.39 -29.82 16.20
C VAL A 559 18.56 -28.36 15.77
N SER A 560 18.25 -28.05 14.51
CA SER A 560 18.30 -26.71 13.92
C SER A 560 17.05 -26.38 13.12
N PHE A 561 16.60 -25.13 13.18
CA PHE A 561 15.54 -24.58 12.35
C PHE A 561 16.10 -24.16 10.98
N LEU A 562 15.48 -24.64 9.90
CA LEU A 562 15.84 -24.29 8.53
C LEU A 562 15.00 -23.09 8.05
N VAL A 563 15.66 -21.98 7.79
CA VAL A 563 15.02 -20.77 7.29
C VAL A 563 14.70 -20.94 5.81
N GLY A 564 13.42 -21.08 5.46
CA GLY A 564 12.98 -21.20 4.07
C GLY A 564 13.01 -19.89 3.27
N GLU A 565 12.82 -20.03 1.97
CA GLU A 565 12.51 -18.92 1.05
C GLU A 565 11.36 -18.05 1.58
N ASN A 566 11.31 -16.78 1.17
CA ASN A 566 10.29 -15.79 1.60
C ASN A 566 10.19 -15.54 3.13
N SER A 567 11.20 -15.99 3.90
CA SER A 567 11.16 -16.08 5.37
C SER A 567 9.99 -16.96 5.85
N GLY A 568 9.80 -18.11 5.20
CA GLY A 568 8.80 -19.11 5.55
C GLY A 568 7.34 -18.69 5.38
N ARG A 569 7.05 -17.57 4.70
CA ARG A 569 5.66 -17.19 4.38
C ARG A 569 5.17 -17.89 3.12
N PHE A 570 3.92 -18.37 3.14
CA PHE A 570 3.20 -18.93 1.99
C PHE A 570 3.51 -18.16 0.68
N PRO A 571 3.84 -18.83 -0.44
CA PRO A 571 3.78 -20.27 -0.72
C PRO A 571 5.09 -21.03 -0.36
N ARG A 572 5.71 -20.68 0.76
CA ARG A 572 6.88 -21.35 1.34
C ARG A 572 6.65 -21.58 2.83
N GLY A 573 7.28 -22.61 3.37
CA GLY A 573 7.39 -22.85 4.80
C GLY A 573 8.85 -22.78 5.27
N HIS A 574 9.05 -23.01 6.55
CA HIS A 574 10.32 -23.38 7.17
C HIS A 574 10.48 -24.90 7.16
N GLY A 575 11.60 -25.40 7.69
CA GLY A 575 11.76 -26.82 8.03
C GLY A 575 12.52 -26.99 9.35
N LEU A 576 12.61 -28.22 9.83
CA LEU A 576 13.49 -28.59 10.94
C LEU A 576 14.55 -29.59 10.45
N ILE A 577 15.81 -29.39 10.84
CA ILE A 577 16.91 -30.32 10.57
C ILE A 577 17.31 -31.00 11.87
N ILE A 578 17.50 -32.32 11.82
CA ILE A 578 18.00 -33.13 12.92
C ILE A 578 19.26 -33.85 12.42
N GLN A 579 20.42 -33.56 13.02
CA GLN A 579 21.72 -34.13 12.65
C GLN A 579 22.37 -34.79 13.85
N SER A 580 22.31 -36.13 13.93
CA SER A 580 22.83 -36.88 15.08
C SER A 580 23.43 -38.22 14.66
N ARG A 581 24.58 -38.58 15.24
CA ARG A 581 25.26 -39.89 15.09
C ARG A 581 25.37 -40.40 13.64
N GLY A 582 25.56 -39.50 12.67
CA GLY A 582 25.69 -39.83 11.25
C GLY A 582 24.37 -39.95 10.47
N SER A 583 23.22 -39.76 11.12
CA SER A 583 21.91 -39.64 10.46
C SER A 583 21.51 -38.17 10.31
N VAL A 584 20.94 -37.81 9.16
CA VAL A 584 20.35 -36.49 8.90
C VAL A 584 18.89 -36.63 8.48
N ALA A 585 18.00 -35.96 9.19
CA ALA A 585 16.60 -35.86 8.83
C ALA A 585 16.12 -34.42 8.63
N ILE A 586 15.14 -34.25 7.74
CA ILE A 586 14.37 -33.00 7.59
C ILE A 586 12.91 -33.25 7.96
N ILE A 587 12.36 -32.36 8.78
CA ILE A 587 10.91 -32.21 8.98
C ILE A 587 10.43 -31.06 8.09
N ASP A 588 9.47 -31.37 7.23
CA ASP A 588 8.87 -30.54 6.18
C ASP A 588 9.84 -30.01 5.10
N THR A 589 9.45 -30.22 3.84
CA THR A 589 10.19 -29.82 2.63
C THR A 589 9.59 -28.56 1.99
N GLY A 590 8.99 -27.71 2.82
CA GLY A 590 8.38 -26.43 2.44
C GLY A 590 9.36 -25.30 2.14
N ALA A 591 10.63 -25.48 2.50
CA ALA A 591 11.65 -24.43 2.53
C ALA A 591 12.03 -23.83 1.16
N GLY A 592 11.62 -24.46 0.05
CA GLY A 592 11.93 -24.04 -1.31
C GLY A 592 13.11 -24.80 -1.92
N GLN A 593 13.14 -24.87 -3.26
CA GLN A 593 14.09 -25.73 -3.97
C GLN A 593 15.54 -25.34 -3.73
N ASP A 594 15.85 -24.04 -3.76
CA ASP A 594 17.23 -23.56 -3.65
C ASP A 594 17.77 -23.74 -2.22
N VAL A 595 16.89 -23.73 -1.22
CA VAL A 595 17.21 -24.00 0.19
C VAL A 595 17.42 -25.49 0.46
N LEU A 596 16.68 -26.37 -0.21
CA LEU A 596 16.71 -27.81 0.02
C LEU A 596 17.74 -28.56 -0.83
N ALA A 597 18.10 -28.05 -2.01
CA ALA A 597 19.06 -28.71 -2.91
C ALA A 597 20.43 -29.05 -2.24
N PRO A 598 21.03 -28.21 -1.37
CA PRO A 598 22.26 -28.57 -0.64
C PRO A 598 22.13 -29.76 0.31
N TRP A 599 20.89 -30.11 0.71
CA TRP A 599 20.59 -31.17 1.67
C TRP A 599 20.28 -32.52 1.00
N ALA A 600 19.92 -32.56 -0.28
CA ALA A 600 19.50 -33.77 -1.00
C ALA A 600 20.52 -34.93 -0.94
N ALA A 601 21.82 -34.61 -0.94
CA ALA A 601 22.90 -35.60 -0.81
C ALA A 601 23.09 -36.11 0.64
N GLN A 602 22.71 -35.31 1.64
CA GLN A 602 23.00 -35.53 3.06
C GLN A 602 21.85 -36.17 3.83
N VAL A 603 20.60 -35.92 3.43
CA VAL A 603 19.39 -36.37 4.14
C VAL A 603 19.08 -37.84 3.88
N ASP A 604 18.90 -38.61 4.95
CA ASP A 604 18.48 -40.00 4.93
C ASP A 604 16.95 -40.15 5.04
N LEU A 605 16.33 -39.26 5.82
CA LEU A 605 14.93 -39.31 6.23
C LEU A 605 14.23 -37.95 6.08
N VAL A 606 13.07 -37.95 5.43
CA VAL A 606 12.10 -36.85 5.42
C VAL A 606 10.89 -37.26 6.25
N LEU A 607 10.47 -36.40 7.18
CA LEU A 607 9.18 -36.46 7.84
C LEU A 607 8.33 -35.28 7.34
N ASN A 608 7.11 -35.52 6.86
CA ASN A 608 6.16 -34.42 6.66
C ASN A 608 5.19 -34.35 7.85
N SER A 609 4.93 -33.14 8.36
CA SER A 609 3.88 -32.89 9.35
C SER A 609 2.50 -33.21 8.77
N HIS A 610 2.28 -32.89 7.49
CA HIS A 610 1.09 -33.21 6.74
C HIS A 610 1.27 -33.02 5.23
N SER A 611 0.22 -33.35 4.47
CA SER A 611 0.23 -33.43 3.00
C SER A 611 -0.09 -32.11 2.26
N HIS A 612 -0.03 -30.95 2.93
CA HIS A 612 -0.12 -29.66 2.25
C HIS A 612 1.08 -29.41 1.31
N ALA A 613 0.80 -28.70 0.22
CA ALA A 613 1.77 -28.50 -0.85
C ALA A 613 3.02 -27.76 -0.33
N ASP A 614 2.85 -26.73 0.48
CA ASP A 614 3.93 -25.91 1.03
C ASP A 614 4.62 -26.52 2.27
N HIS A 615 4.27 -27.76 2.63
CA HIS A 615 5.01 -28.62 3.57
C HIS A 615 5.69 -29.83 2.88
N ALA A 616 5.17 -30.26 1.72
CA ALA A 616 5.64 -31.45 1.00
C ALA A 616 6.23 -31.17 -0.42
N ALA A 617 6.26 -29.90 -0.87
CA ALA A 617 6.63 -29.55 -2.25
C ALA A 617 8.06 -29.95 -2.62
N GLY A 618 9.00 -29.96 -1.67
CA GLY A 618 10.38 -30.35 -1.91
C GLY A 618 10.63 -31.86 -1.87
N ASN A 619 9.63 -32.71 -1.57
CA ASN A 619 9.81 -34.16 -1.40
C ASN A 619 10.50 -34.82 -2.61
N TRP A 620 10.25 -34.35 -3.83
CA TRP A 620 10.85 -34.89 -5.06
C TRP A 620 12.37 -34.69 -5.16
N LEU A 621 12.97 -33.82 -4.34
CA LEU A 621 14.43 -33.69 -4.21
C LEU A 621 15.05 -34.85 -3.42
N PHE A 622 14.22 -35.62 -2.71
CA PHE A 622 14.61 -36.71 -1.82
C PHE A 622 14.00 -38.04 -2.29
N ALA A 623 13.75 -38.19 -3.60
CA ALA A 623 13.01 -39.31 -4.17
C ALA A 623 13.57 -40.71 -3.82
N ASP A 624 14.91 -40.81 -3.68
CA ASP A 624 15.63 -42.04 -3.33
C ASP A 624 15.86 -42.21 -1.82
N ARG A 625 15.19 -41.42 -0.97
CA ARG A 625 15.34 -41.40 0.49
C ARG A 625 14.10 -41.97 1.20
N GLN A 626 14.20 -42.17 2.50
CA GLN A 626 13.01 -42.51 3.29
C GLN A 626 12.14 -41.24 3.43
N ILE A 627 10.89 -41.29 2.98
CA ILE A 627 9.90 -40.21 3.11
C ILE A 627 8.72 -40.80 3.87
N LEU A 628 8.54 -40.38 5.11
CA LEU A 628 7.43 -40.79 5.97
C LEU A 628 6.41 -39.65 6.12
N VAL A 629 5.15 -40.01 5.95
CA VAL A 629 4.00 -39.13 6.10
C VAL A 629 3.02 -39.70 7.15
N PRO A 630 2.03 -38.95 7.62
CA PRO A 630 0.99 -39.49 8.48
C PRO A 630 0.25 -40.66 7.82
N ARG A 631 -0.03 -41.73 8.58
CA ARG A 631 -0.67 -42.96 8.07
C ARG A 631 -1.97 -42.72 7.30
N ASN A 632 -2.78 -41.76 7.73
CA ASN A 632 -4.07 -41.44 7.11
C ASN A 632 -3.95 -40.67 5.78
N SER A 633 -2.82 -40.01 5.49
CA SER A 633 -2.57 -39.37 4.19
C SER A 633 -1.58 -40.12 3.30
N PHE A 634 -1.08 -41.29 3.71
CA PHE A 634 -0.14 -42.10 2.92
C PHE A 634 -0.61 -42.44 1.50
N ALA A 635 -1.91 -42.69 1.32
CA ALA A 635 -2.50 -43.03 0.03
C ALA A 635 -2.71 -41.84 -0.93
N ASP A 636 -2.66 -40.60 -0.41
CA ASP A 636 -2.92 -39.37 -1.18
C ASP A 636 -1.68 -38.49 -1.33
N SER A 637 -0.77 -38.54 -0.35
CA SER A 637 0.48 -37.79 -0.32
C SER A 637 1.28 -37.96 -1.62
N GLY A 638 1.64 -36.85 -2.24
CA GLY A 638 2.34 -36.82 -3.53
C GLY A 638 1.46 -37.02 -4.77
N ASP A 639 0.19 -37.43 -4.65
CA ASP A 639 -0.75 -37.47 -5.77
C ASP A 639 -1.52 -36.13 -5.83
N MET A 640 -1.04 -35.23 -6.69
CA MET A 640 -1.67 -33.92 -6.91
C MET A 640 -3.16 -34.01 -7.30
N ARG A 641 -3.63 -35.11 -7.90
CA ARG A 641 -5.05 -35.26 -8.23
C ARG A 641 -5.84 -35.60 -6.97
N ARG A 642 -5.41 -36.59 -6.19
CA ARG A 642 -6.06 -36.99 -4.93
C ARG A 642 -6.10 -35.84 -3.92
N LEU A 643 -4.96 -35.20 -3.65
CA LEU A 643 -4.88 -34.04 -2.75
C LEU A 643 -5.80 -32.90 -3.21
N SER A 644 -5.85 -32.60 -4.51
CA SER A 644 -6.73 -31.54 -5.01
C SER A 644 -8.22 -31.84 -4.85
N LEU A 645 -8.62 -33.12 -4.82
CA LEU A 645 -10.01 -33.54 -4.58
C LEU A 645 -10.33 -33.61 -3.09
N ARG A 646 -9.34 -33.94 -2.24
CA ARG A 646 -9.42 -33.90 -0.78
C ARG A 646 -9.59 -32.46 -0.26
N TYR A 647 -8.93 -31.49 -0.90
CA TYR A 647 -8.94 -30.08 -0.46
C TYR A 647 -9.98 -29.19 -1.16
N MET A 648 -10.60 -29.62 -2.27
CA MET A 648 -11.50 -28.76 -3.06
C MET A 648 -12.83 -29.46 -3.41
N LYS A 649 -13.95 -28.76 -3.21
CA LYS A 649 -15.30 -29.30 -3.42
C LYS A 649 -15.70 -29.49 -4.90
N THR A 650 -14.98 -28.92 -5.86
CA THR A 650 -15.32 -29.01 -7.30
C THR A 650 -14.08 -29.20 -8.19
N ASP A 651 -14.25 -29.85 -9.33
CA ASP A 651 -13.15 -30.07 -10.30
C ASP A 651 -12.49 -28.78 -10.79
N ARG A 652 -13.26 -27.68 -10.90
CA ARG A 652 -12.74 -26.36 -11.28
C ARG A 652 -11.83 -25.77 -10.20
N GLN A 653 -12.21 -25.90 -8.93
CA GLN A 653 -11.36 -25.48 -7.80
C GLN A 653 -10.14 -26.40 -7.67
N ALA A 654 -10.32 -27.71 -7.82
CA ALA A 654 -9.24 -28.69 -7.83
C ALA A 654 -8.23 -28.41 -8.95
N ALA A 655 -8.68 -27.99 -10.14
CA ALA A 655 -7.80 -27.55 -11.22
C ALA A 655 -7.01 -26.29 -10.87
N GLY A 656 -7.66 -25.30 -10.24
CA GLY A 656 -7.00 -24.09 -9.74
C GLY A 656 -5.93 -24.40 -8.68
N TRP A 657 -6.25 -25.28 -7.72
CA TRP A 657 -5.31 -25.73 -6.70
C TRP A 657 -4.12 -26.50 -7.30
N ARG A 658 -4.35 -27.41 -8.25
CA ARG A 658 -3.27 -28.14 -8.95
C ARG A 658 -2.34 -27.18 -9.71
N LYS A 659 -2.87 -26.07 -10.23
CA LYS A 659 -2.08 -25.01 -10.86
C LYS A 659 -1.21 -24.30 -9.83
N LEU A 660 -1.82 -23.83 -8.73
CA LEU A 660 -1.12 -23.15 -7.62
C LEU A 660 0.02 -24.01 -7.04
N ALA A 661 -0.29 -25.26 -6.68
CA ALA A 661 0.67 -26.20 -6.11
C ALA A 661 1.88 -26.44 -7.04
N ARG A 662 1.67 -26.52 -8.35
CA ARG A 662 2.73 -26.75 -9.33
C ARG A 662 3.53 -25.48 -9.68
N GLU A 663 2.84 -24.39 -9.98
CA GLU A 663 3.45 -23.19 -10.58
C GLU A 663 3.96 -22.18 -9.56
N GLU A 664 3.38 -22.13 -8.35
CA GLU A 664 3.75 -21.16 -7.30
C GLU A 664 4.45 -21.84 -6.12
N VAL A 665 3.92 -22.97 -5.65
CA VAL A 665 4.54 -23.74 -4.55
C VAL A 665 5.71 -24.61 -5.03
N GLY A 666 5.67 -25.08 -6.28
CA GLY A 666 6.74 -25.91 -6.88
C GLY A 666 6.62 -27.42 -6.60
N MET A 667 5.45 -27.87 -6.13
CA MET A 667 5.15 -29.27 -5.85
C MET A 667 5.20 -30.11 -7.13
N ARG A 668 5.84 -31.27 -7.04
CA ARG A 668 5.85 -32.32 -8.07
C ARG A 668 5.36 -33.64 -7.48
N PRO A 669 4.84 -34.58 -8.29
CA PRO A 669 4.52 -35.92 -7.81
C PRO A 669 5.73 -36.60 -7.19
N GLN A 670 5.62 -36.98 -5.91
CA GLN A 670 6.59 -37.82 -5.22
C GLN A 670 5.82 -38.67 -4.21
N ARG A 671 5.78 -39.99 -4.42
CA ARG A 671 5.15 -40.89 -3.45
C ARG A 671 6.03 -41.00 -2.19
N PRO A 672 5.43 -41.02 -0.98
CA PRO A 672 6.14 -41.39 0.23
C PRO A 672 6.55 -42.87 0.17
N SER A 673 7.65 -43.21 0.84
CA SER A 673 8.13 -44.60 0.94
C SER A 673 7.64 -45.33 2.20
N GLY A 674 7.07 -44.60 3.17
CA GLY A 674 6.39 -45.19 4.33
C GLY A 674 5.49 -44.20 5.06
N PHE A 675 5.04 -44.59 6.25
CA PHE A 675 4.23 -43.75 7.12
C PHE A 675 4.57 -43.96 8.59
N PHE A 676 4.20 -42.99 9.44
CA PHE A 676 4.16 -43.11 10.89
C PHE A 676 2.72 -43.03 11.42
N ARG A 677 2.46 -43.54 12.63
CA ARG A 677 1.16 -43.46 13.31
C ARG A 677 1.08 -42.27 14.27
N PRO A 678 -0.15 -41.85 14.62
CA PRO A 678 -0.40 -41.00 15.79
C PRO A 678 0.36 -41.46 17.04
N ASN A 679 1.11 -40.55 17.64
CA ASN A 679 1.95 -40.72 18.83
C ASN A 679 3.07 -41.78 18.69
N GLU A 680 3.47 -42.14 17.46
CA GLU A 680 4.62 -43.01 17.22
C GLU A 680 5.93 -42.28 17.55
N GLU A 681 6.85 -42.97 18.23
CA GLU A 681 8.20 -42.46 18.53
C GLU A 681 9.18 -42.90 17.43
N ILE A 682 9.79 -41.92 16.77
CA ILE A 682 10.74 -42.08 15.68
C ILE A 682 12.13 -41.72 16.21
N ALA A 683 13.07 -42.67 16.14
CA ALA A 683 14.45 -42.47 16.58
C ALA A 683 15.36 -42.04 15.42
N ILE A 684 15.95 -40.85 15.51
CA ILE A 684 16.80 -40.26 14.46
C ILE A 684 18.21 -40.06 15.01
N GLY A 685 19.12 -41.00 14.74
CA GLY A 685 20.49 -40.94 15.27
C GLY A 685 20.56 -40.87 16.81
N GLY A 686 19.56 -41.44 17.51
CA GLY A 686 19.39 -41.36 18.96
C GLY A 686 18.61 -40.15 19.49
N VAL A 687 18.12 -39.26 18.63
CA VAL A 687 17.14 -38.21 18.97
C VAL A 687 15.74 -38.83 18.95
N ARG A 688 14.93 -38.61 19.97
CA ARG A 688 13.54 -39.08 20.03
C ARG A 688 12.62 -38.01 19.46
N VAL A 689 11.78 -38.41 18.50
CA VAL A 689 10.80 -37.54 17.85
C VAL A 689 9.43 -38.20 17.95
N ILE A 690 8.51 -37.61 18.70
CA ILE A 690 7.16 -38.15 18.92
C ILE A 690 6.20 -37.43 17.97
N ALA A 691 5.52 -38.20 17.12
CA ALA A 691 4.54 -37.69 16.14
C ALA A 691 3.18 -37.43 16.81
N LEU A 692 3.04 -36.29 17.51
CA LEU A 692 1.81 -35.91 18.21
C LEU A 692 0.65 -35.68 17.23
N ASP A 693 -0.46 -36.37 17.49
CA ASP A 693 -1.70 -36.23 16.71
C ASP A 693 -2.30 -34.84 16.93
N ALA A 694 -2.32 -34.01 15.89
CA ALA A 694 -2.73 -32.61 15.99
C ALA A 694 -3.73 -32.20 14.88
N PRO A 695 -4.80 -32.99 14.64
CA PRO A 695 -5.69 -32.78 13.51
C PRO A 695 -6.58 -31.54 13.68
N GLY A 696 -7.26 -31.17 12.59
CA GLY A 696 -8.22 -30.07 12.55
C GLY A 696 -7.81 -28.93 11.62
N HIS A 697 -6.51 -28.73 11.41
CA HIS A 697 -6.01 -27.97 10.27
C HIS A 697 -6.27 -28.74 8.97
N THR A 698 -5.69 -29.94 8.88
CA THR A 698 -6.09 -31.04 8.01
C THR A 698 -6.37 -32.27 8.88
N ALA A 699 -6.95 -33.31 8.28
CA ALA A 699 -7.16 -34.59 8.99
C ALA A 699 -5.85 -35.30 9.35
N ASP A 700 -4.75 -34.98 8.64
CA ASP A 700 -3.42 -35.57 8.80
C ASP A 700 -2.41 -34.65 9.51
N HIS A 701 -2.85 -33.51 10.05
CA HIS A 701 -1.93 -32.57 10.70
C HIS A 701 -1.27 -33.16 11.95
N THR A 702 0.07 -33.23 11.93
CA THR A 702 0.90 -33.80 13.00
C THR A 702 1.90 -32.76 13.51
N CYS A 703 2.04 -32.65 14.83
CA CYS A 703 3.14 -31.90 15.44
C CYS A 703 4.25 -32.85 15.88
N PHE A 704 5.52 -32.51 15.70
CA PHE A 704 6.62 -33.36 16.16
C PHE A 704 7.22 -32.80 17.45
N TYR A 705 7.15 -33.58 18.53
CA TYR A 705 7.72 -33.24 19.83
C TYR A 705 9.07 -33.93 20.05
N LEU A 706 10.06 -33.17 20.49
CA LEU A 706 11.41 -33.62 20.78
C LEU A 706 11.67 -33.42 22.29
N PRO A 707 11.44 -34.47 23.13
CA PRO A 707 11.39 -34.32 24.58
C PRO A 707 12.69 -33.78 25.19
N GLU A 708 13.84 -34.26 24.70
CA GLU A 708 15.17 -33.90 25.21
C GLU A 708 15.52 -32.43 24.95
N GLN A 709 14.94 -31.83 23.90
CA GLN A 709 15.06 -30.40 23.61
C GLN A 709 13.93 -29.58 24.24
N GLY A 710 12.82 -30.21 24.63
CA GLY A 710 11.58 -29.53 25.01
C GLY A 710 10.97 -28.73 23.86
N LEU A 711 11.17 -29.20 22.62
CA LEU A 711 10.83 -28.51 21.38
C LEU A 711 9.63 -29.17 20.70
N VAL A 712 8.69 -28.37 20.20
CA VAL A 712 7.64 -28.82 19.27
C VAL A 712 7.82 -28.16 17.91
N TRP A 713 7.92 -28.96 16.84
CA TRP A 713 7.58 -28.50 15.49
C TRP A 713 6.06 -28.48 15.34
N SER A 714 5.45 -27.30 15.23
CA SER A 714 4.00 -27.14 15.29
C SER A 714 3.31 -27.12 13.92
N GLY A 715 4.08 -27.21 12.83
CA GLY A 715 3.53 -27.18 11.47
C GLY A 715 2.72 -25.91 11.21
N ASP A 716 1.47 -26.10 10.80
CA ASP A 716 0.52 -25.05 10.45
C ASP A 716 -0.26 -24.48 11.67
N ILE A 717 0.04 -24.96 12.89
CA ILE A 717 -0.26 -24.21 14.12
C ILE A 717 0.79 -23.09 14.21
N ASP A 718 0.57 -22.05 13.39
CA ASP A 718 1.60 -21.10 12.97
C ASP A 718 1.86 -19.95 13.96
N LEU A 719 0.98 -19.78 14.95
CA LEU A 719 0.99 -18.70 15.95
C LEU A 719 0.89 -17.27 15.38
N SER A 720 0.40 -17.10 14.15
CA SER A 720 0.23 -15.78 13.56
C SER A 720 -0.90 -14.97 14.19
N GLY A 721 -0.84 -13.64 14.00
CA GLY A 721 -1.96 -12.74 14.33
C GLY A 721 -3.19 -12.90 13.43
N PHE A 722 -3.08 -13.64 12.32
CA PHE A 722 -4.24 -14.02 11.50
C PHE A 722 -5.07 -15.10 12.22
N GLY A 723 -4.41 -16.00 12.96
CA GLY A 723 -5.03 -17.09 13.72
C GLY A 723 -5.17 -18.38 12.91
N PRO A 724 -5.75 -19.44 13.52
CA PRO A 724 -5.88 -20.76 12.91
C PRO A 724 -6.51 -20.71 11.51
N TRP A 725 -5.93 -21.48 10.59
CA TRP A 725 -6.47 -21.70 9.25
C TRP A 725 -7.11 -23.08 9.15
N TYR A 726 -8.33 -23.13 8.63
CA TYR A 726 -9.17 -24.34 8.57
C TYR A 726 -10.12 -24.27 7.36
N ALA A 727 -9.61 -23.85 6.21
CA ALA A 727 -10.44 -23.62 5.02
C ALA A 727 -10.61 -24.87 4.12
N ASN A 728 -9.97 -26.00 4.44
CA ASN A 728 -10.21 -27.23 3.70
C ASN A 728 -11.60 -27.81 4.07
N PRO A 729 -12.21 -28.63 3.19
CA PRO A 729 -13.46 -29.34 3.48
C PRO A 729 -13.36 -30.25 4.71
N GLU A 730 -12.19 -30.83 4.94
CA GLU A 730 -11.89 -31.77 6.04
C GLU A 730 -11.34 -31.11 7.31
N SER A 731 -11.12 -29.79 7.33
CA SER A 731 -10.70 -29.10 8.54
C SER A 731 -11.81 -29.16 9.60
N ASP A 732 -11.45 -29.14 10.88
CA ASP A 732 -12.40 -29.27 11.99
C ASP A 732 -11.92 -28.36 13.14
N ILE A 733 -12.79 -27.45 13.58
CA ILE A 733 -12.47 -26.42 14.57
C ILE A 733 -12.26 -27.04 15.95
N ASP A 734 -13.03 -28.05 16.33
CA ASP A 734 -12.93 -28.68 17.65
C ASP A 734 -11.73 -29.63 17.75
N GLN A 735 -11.38 -30.30 16.65
CA GLN A 735 -10.09 -30.99 16.53
C GLN A 735 -8.94 -29.99 16.69
N PHE A 736 -9.00 -28.84 16.00
CA PHE A 736 -7.99 -27.77 16.14
C PHE A 736 -7.91 -27.26 17.59
N ARG A 737 -9.07 -27.03 18.24
CA ARG A 737 -9.14 -26.63 19.65
C ARG A 737 -8.47 -27.66 20.58
N ARG A 738 -8.69 -28.97 20.35
CA ARG A 738 -8.02 -30.04 21.10
C ARG A 738 -6.52 -30.08 20.86
N ALA A 739 -6.07 -29.99 19.60
CA ALA A 739 -4.66 -29.98 19.23
C ALA A 739 -3.89 -28.82 19.92
N VAL A 740 -4.44 -27.59 19.89
CA VAL A 740 -3.78 -26.44 20.54
C VAL A 740 -3.82 -26.55 22.07
N ARG A 741 -4.88 -27.12 22.67
CA ARG A 741 -4.94 -27.39 24.12
C ARG A 741 -3.92 -28.44 24.56
N MET A 742 -3.74 -29.52 23.80
CA MET A 742 -2.67 -30.49 24.03
C MET A 742 -1.28 -29.82 24.05
N LEU A 743 -1.00 -28.88 23.14
CA LEU A 743 0.27 -28.13 23.15
C LEU A 743 0.40 -27.16 24.35
N ILE A 744 -0.71 -26.61 24.86
CA ILE A 744 -0.74 -25.78 26.08
C ILE A 744 -0.47 -26.63 27.33
N GLU A 745 -0.98 -27.86 27.38
CA GLU A 745 -0.80 -28.81 28.48
C GLU A 745 0.60 -29.44 28.48
N LEU A 746 1.15 -29.73 27.29
CA LEU A 746 2.53 -30.20 27.08
C LEU A 746 3.59 -29.18 27.52
N ASP A 747 3.24 -27.89 27.53
CA ASP A 747 4.05 -26.74 27.96
C ASP A 747 5.50 -26.75 27.41
N PRO A 748 5.68 -26.83 26.07
CA PRO A 748 7.02 -26.95 25.47
C PRO A 748 7.85 -25.68 25.67
N LYS A 749 9.14 -25.86 25.94
CA LYS A 749 10.12 -24.78 26.11
C LYS A 749 10.27 -23.94 24.83
N ILE A 750 10.20 -24.59 23.67
CA ILE A 750 10.30 -23.95 22.36
C ILE A 750 9.19 -24.51 21.47
N ILE A 751 8.53 -23.64 20.73
CA ILE A 751 7.61 -24.01 19.64
C ILE A 751 8.12 -23.41 18.32
N ALA A 752 8.24 -24.24 17.29
CA ALA A 752 8.77 -23.90 15.98
C ALA A 752 7.67 -24.13 14.91
N PRO A 753 6.93 -23.08 14.52
CA PRO A 753 5.94 -23.16 13.45
C PRO A 753 6.58 -23.13 12.06
N ALA A 754 5.86 -23.61 11.06
CA ALA A 754 6.33 -23.60 9.67
C ALA A 754 6.29 -22.22 9.01
N HIS A 755 5.47 -21.28 9.50
CA HIS A 755 5.31 -19.95 8.87
C HIS A 755 5.76 -18.74 9.70
N ASN A 756 6.33 -18.97 10.89
CA ASN A 756 6.84 -17.91 11.77
C ASN A 756 8.17 -18.33 12.43
N PRO A 757 8.93 -17.39 13.03
CA PRO A 757 10.15 -17.73 13.77
C PRO A 757 9.85 -18.61 14.99
N PRO A 758 10.81 -19.45 15.46
CA PRO A 758 10.67 -20.20 16.69
C PRO A 758 10.50 -19.30 17.92
N LEU A 759 9.63 -19.71 18.84
CA LEU A 759 9.28 -18.99 20.05
C LEU A 759 9.68 -19.78 21.29
N GLY A 760 10.57 -19.22 22.12
CA GLY A 760 11.02 -19.80 23.40
C GLY A 760 10.58 -19.03 24.65
N GLN A 761 9.64 -18.08 24.53
CA GLN A 761 9.12 -17.28 25.64
C GLN A 761 7.61 -17.11 25.48
N ASN A 762 6.88 -17.11 26.60
CA ASN A 762 5.42 -16.91 26.62
C ASN A 762 4.62 -17.90 25.73
N VAL A 763 5.16 -19.11 25.50
CA VAL A 763 4.62 -20.11 24.56
C VAL A 763 3.14 -20.43 24.85
N ARG A 764 2.81 -20.77 26.10
CA ARG A 764 1.44 -20.98 26.56
C ARG A 764 0.53 -19.78 26.30
N GLN A 765 0.97 -18.56 26.61
CA GLN A 765 0.17 -17.35 26.37
C GLN A 765 -0.09 -17.14 24.87
N ARG A 766 0.90 -17.42 24.01
CA ARG A 766 0.74 -17.26 22.56
C ARG A 766 -0.18 -18.31 21.96
N LEU A 767 -0.09 -19.57 22.40
CA LEU A 767 -1.03 -20.63 22.03
C LEU A 767 -2.48 -20.27 22.43
N SER A 768 -2.70 -19.79 23.65
CA SER A 768 -4.03 -19.33 24.08
C SER A 768 -4.55 -18.13 23.26
N ALA A 769 -3.69 -17.15 22.97
CA ALA A 769 -4.07 -15.97 22.17
C ALA A 769 -4.41 -16.32 20.71
N TYR A 770 -3.70 -17.32 20.15
CA TYR A 770 -3.94 -17.91 18.84
C TYR A 770 -5.27 -18.66 18.80
N LEU A 771 -5.52 -19.53 19.78
CA LEU A 771 -6.77 -20.27 19.92
C LEU A 771 -7.99 -19.34 19.98
N ALA A 772 -7.91 -18.29 20.81
CA ALA A 772 -8.98 -17.30 20.99
C ALA A 772 -9.29 -16.46 19.72
N VAL A 773 -8.54 -16.62 18.62
CA VAL A 773 -8.95 -16.04 17.32
C VAL A 773 -10.19 -16.73 16.77
N ILE A 774 -10.36 -18.04 17.02
CA ILE A 774 -11.56 -18.79 16.64
C ILE A 774 -12.77 -18.15 17.33
N ASP A 775 -12.72 -18.02 18.65
CA ASP A 775 -13.86 -17.53 19.43
C ASP A 775 -14.23 -16.07 19.03
N ARG A 776 -13.24 -15.20 18.77
CA ARG A 776 -13.46 -13.84 18.23
C ARG A 776 -14.12 -13.81 16.84
N ARG A 777 -13.87 -14.81 15.98
CA ARG A 777 -14.55 -14.93 14.67
C ARG A 777 -16.00 -15.36 14.86
N GLN A 778 -16.26 -16.23 15.83
CA GLN A 778 -17.60 -16.71 16.21
C GLN A 778 -18.44 -15.57 16.80
N GLU A 779 -17.88 -14.78 17.71
CA GLU A 779 -18.47 -13.55 18.25
C GLU A 779 -18.84 -12.55 17.13
N ALA A 780 -17.92 -12.30 16.19
CA ALA A 780 -18.15 -11.41 15.06
C ALA A 780 -19.24 -11.92 14.10
N LEU A 781 -19.37 -13.24 13.94
CA LEU A 781 -20.43 -13.85 13.15
C LEU A 781 -21.80 -13.74 13.84
N VAL A 782 -21.89 -13.97 15.16
CA VAL A 782 -23.12 -13.75 15.93
C VAL A 782 -23.56 -12.28 15.86
N GLU A 783 -22.62 -11.34 16.01
CA GLU A 783 -22.90 -9.90 15.89
C GLU A 783 -23.42 -9.53 14.49
N LEU A 784 -22.82 -10.09 13.43
CA LEU A 784 -23.30 -9.92 12.05
C LEU A 784 -24.73 -10.46 11.86
N LEU A 785 -25.07 -11.56 12.54
CA LEU A 785 -26.34 -12.27 12.43
C LEU A 785 -27.45 -11.74 13.37
N ARG A 786 -27.23 -10.65 14.13
CA ARG A 786 -28.33 -9.91 14.81
C ARG A 786 -29.44 -9.44 13.86
N GLN A 787 -29.16 -9.40 12.56
CA GLN A 787 -30.16 -9.19 11.52
C GLN A 787 -30.11 -10.39 10.56
N PRO A 788 -31.26 -10.98 10.16
CA PRO A 788 -31.29 -12.11 9.24
C PRO A 788 -30.48 -11.87 7.96
N LYS A 789 -29.65 -12.85 7.56
CA LYS A 789 -28.82 -12.79 6.34
C LYS A 789 -28.88 -14.07 5.54
N THR A 790 -28.88 -13.96 4.22
CA THR A 790 -28.68 -15.11 3.33
C THR A 790 -27.21 -15.55 3.35
N TRP A 791 -26.94 -16.83 3.07
CA TRP A 791 -25.56 -17.36 3.01
C TRP A 791 -24.58 -16.50 2.19
N PRO A 792 -24.90 -16.01 0.97
CA PRO A 792 -24.02 -15.10 0.23
C PRO A 792 -23.67 -13.83 1.01
N MET A 793 -24.64 -13.19 1.68
CA MET A 793 -24.41 -11.96 2.45
C MET A 793 -23.47 -12.18 3.66
N ILE A 794 -23.45 -13.39 4.22
CA ILE A 794 -22.55 -13.74 5.33
C ILE A 794 -21.12 -13.89 4.80
N VAL A 795 -20.93 -14.63 3.70
CA VAL A 795 -19.62 -14.80 3.06
C VAL A 795 -19.08 -13.46 2.54
N ASP A 796 -19.95 -12.65 1.93
CA ASP A 796 -19.60 -11.35 1.37
C ASP A 796 -19.42 -10.26 2.44
N ALA A 797 -19.66 -10.54 3.72
CA ALA A 797 -19.23 -9.67 4.83
C ALA A 797 -17.71 -9.71 5.04
N ALA A 798 -17.04 -10.79 4.61
CA ALA A 798 -15.58 -10.96 4.63
C ALA A 798 -14.92 -10.78 6.02
N LEU A 799 -15.48 -11.46 7.04
CA LEU A 799 -15.05 -11.34 8.44
C LEU A 799 -13.61 -11.85 8.67
N ILE A 800 -13.10 -12.76 7.84
CA ILE A 800 -11.77 -13.39 8.04
C ILE A 800 -10.71 -12.79 7.12
N TYR A 801 -10.94 -12.77 5.80
CA TYR A 801 -9.97 -12.30 4.82
C TYR A 801 -10.12 -10.83 4.42
N GLY A 802 -11.28 -10.22 4.66
CA GLY A 802 -11.58 -8.86 4.23
C GLY A 802 -11.85 -8.72 2.72
N GLN A 803 -12.57 -7.65 2.39
CA GLN A 803 -13.16 -7.40 1.06
C GLN A 803 -12.16 -7.47 -0.11
N ALA A 804 -10.95 -6.93 0.07
CA ALA A 804 -9.95 -6.90 -0.99
C ALA A 804 -9.39 -8.30 -1.35
N ALA A 805 -9.39 -9.24 -0.41
CA ALA A 805 -8.94 -10.60 -0.65
C ALA A 805 -10.05 -11.47 -1.25
N ILE A 806 -11.28 -11.40 -0.71
CA ILE A 806 -12.42 -12.20 -1.23
C ILE A 806 -12.89 -11.77 -2.63
N ALA A 807 -12.42 -10.64 -3.16
CA ALA A 807 -12.56 -10.31 -4.58
C ALA A 807 -11.91 -11.37 -5.51
N GLN A 808 -10.99 -12.18 -5.00
CA GLN A 808 -10.42 -13.34 -5.69
C GLN A 808 -11.26 -14.60 -5.41
N PRO A 809 -11.72 -15.36 -6.44
CA PRO A 809 -12.62 -16.50 -6.25
C PRO A 809 -12.14 -17.59 -5.29
N LEU A 810 -10.82 -17.83 -5.22
CA LEU A 810 -10.23 -18.82 -4.32
C LEU A 810 -10.31 -18.39 -2.85
N PHE A 811 -10.03 -17.12 -2.56
CA PHE A 811 -10.12 -16.57 -1.21
C PHE A 811 -11.58 -16.43 -0.74
N ARG A 812 -12.52 -16.11 -1.65
CA ARG A 812 -13.97 -16.17 -1.33
C ARG A 812 -14.43 -17.59 -0.99
N TYR A 813 -13.88 -18.60 -1.68
CA TYR A 813 -14.13 -19.99 -1.32
C TYR A 813 -13.55 -20.32 0.06
N PHE A 814 -12.31 -19.93 0.37
CA PHE A 814 -11.73 -20.16 1.70
C PHE A 814 -12.52 -19.46 2.81
N GLU A 815 -12.92 -18.20 2.63
CA GLU A 815 -13.84 -17.47 3.51
C GLU A 815 -15.10 -18.30 3.76
N SER A 816 -15.78 -18.76 2.70
CA SER A 816 -16.98 -19.60 2.80
C SER A 816 -16.76 -20.91 3.56
N GLN A 817 -15.59 -21.54 3.44
CA GLN A 817 -15.30 -22.80 4.13
C GLN A 817 -14.97 -22.60 5.61
N MET A 818 -14.41 -21.45 5.97
CA MET A 818 -14.11 -21.12 7.37
C MET A 818 -15.35 -20.59 8.09
N ILE A 819 -16.10 -19.68 7.47
CA ILE A 819 -17.38 -19.17 7.99
C ILE A 819 -18.42 -20.29 8.12
N GLY A 820 -18.47 -21.24 7.18
CA GLY A 820 -19.39 -22.37 7.23
C GLY A 820 -19.24 -23.17 8.53
N LYS A 821 -18.00 -23.52 8.92
CA LYS A 821 -17.75 -24.29 10.15
C LYS A 821 -18.14 -23.55 11.43
N HIS A 822 -17.96 -22.22 11.47
CA HIS A 822 -18.46 -21.38 12.57
C HIS A 822 -19.99 -21.39 12.63
N LEU A 823 -20.64 -21.32 11.47
CA LEU A 823 -22.09 -21.32 11.35
C LEU A 823 -22.68 -22.69 11.74
N ASP A 824 -22.06 -23.78 11.30
CA ASP A 824 -22.44 -25.16 11.65
C ASP A 824 -22.36 -25.40 13.18
N GLU A 825 -21.30 -24.91 13.83
CA GLU A 825 -21.15 -24.96 15.29
C GLU A 825 -22.22 -24.13 16.02
N LEU A 826 -22.47 -22.88 15.57
CA LEU A 826 -23.48 -22.00 16.17
C LEU A 826 -24.91 -22.53 15.99
N LEU A 827 -25.20 -23.19 14.87
CA LEU A 827 -26.47 -23.88 14.62
C LEU A 827 -26.63 -25.08 15.57
N ALA A 828 -25.58 -25.89 15.74
CA ALA A 828 -25.59 -27.02 16.67
C ALA A 828 -25.72 -26.59 18.14
N GLN A 829 -25.19 -25.42 18.50
CA GLN A 829 -25.33 -24.79 19.82
C GLN A 829 -26.70 -24.12 20.04
N GLY A 830 -27.52 -23.95 18.99
CA GLY A 830 -28.78 -23.20 19.05
C GLY A 830 -28.60 -21.69 19.22
N ALA A 831 -27.38 -21.15 19.03
CA ALA A 831 -27.07 -19.73 19.10
C ALA A 831 -27.40 -18.98 17.80
N VAL A 832 -27.54 -19.72 16.70
CA VAL A 832 -28.04 -19.24 15.41
C VAL A 832 -29.15 -20.19 14.95
N VAL A 833 -30.16 -19.67 14.28
CA VAL A 833 -31.19 -20.43 13.56
C VAL A 833 -31.15 -20.12 12.07
N CYS A 834 -31.61 -21.06 11.25
CA CYS A 834 -31.85 -20.86 9.82
C CYS A 834 -33.33 -21.08 9.52
N GLN A 835 -34.00 -20.05 9.01
CA GLN A 835 -35.41 -20.08 8.61
C GLN A 835 -35.51 -19.56 7.18
N GLU A 836 -36.15 -20.32 6.28
CA GLU A 836 -36.34 -19.95 4.86
C GLU A 836 -35.03 -19.57 4.11
N GLY A 837 -33.88 -20.08 4.56
CA GLY A 837 -32.55 -19.76 3.98
C GLY A 837 -31.91 -18.46 4.51
N LEU A 838 -32.53 -17.81 5.49
CA LEU A 838 -31.97 -16.72 6.27
C LEU A 838 -31.45 -17.24 7.61
N PHE A 839 -30.20 -16.88 7.94
CA PHE A 839 -29.58 -17.15 9.21
C PHE A 839 -29.70 -15.93 10.13
N SER A 840 -30.02 -16.14 11.41
CA SER A 840 -30.04 -15.10 12.44
C SER A 840 -29.60 -15.64 13.79
N ALA A 841 -28.96 -14.79 14.60
CA ALA A 841 -28.72 -15.08 16.01
C ALA A 841 -30.05 -15.20 16.78
N VAL A 842 -30.04 -15.99 17.85
CA VAL A 842 -31.19 -16.24 18.75
C VAL A 842 -31.20 -15.27 19.94
#